data_AF-A0A9W6BF83-F1
#
_entry.id   AF-A0A9W6BF83-F1
#
_cell.length_a   1.000
_cell.length_b   1.000
_cell.length_c   1.000
_cell.angle_alpha   90.00
_cell.angle_beta   90.00
_cell.angle_gamma   90.00
#
_symmetry.space_group_name_H-M   'P 1'
#
loop_
_entity.id
_entity.type
_entity.pdbx_description
1 polymer ?
#
loop_
_entity_poly.entity_id
_entity_poly.type
_entity_poly.pdbx_seq_one_letter_code
_entity_poly.pdbx_strand_id
1 'polypeptide(L)'
;MASEATPLEQAFDKLNTCIKNQQHKKALKACDEVLALAPGDEDALRCKVVAHMQLSEFQQALALLKKPPLASQPLGFEKAYCLYRLGQIDEALAVATSALSAPDSDSAAATPLLQLQAQLEYRRGRTRDCINTYDKLFQQHKADSLELKTNVLAAYVAAGLAGELPDLMAALKVKPRDSFEVAFNRACGLVAGGQVAAAEGELRLAIKLGRETLFEEDLGEEEVEDELSPLSCQLAYVLGRLGRQAEAAELYDKLIRGPQTLRDEATRALANNNAIADAPNRLEPGPQNRKYIASATRKLEALLERPGGAATQQQQQQAAGAGGGGGGEEGGGGSVGSLAGLLARHTPAGSLPRFAEGVESRLGADQKMRLLLNLGLLYLVGGRADAAREVVGVLAAAPGGAAEPAVAMLSAAVSMSQGKTVDADRALEAFVASCGSGGPGSPPASASVGPTLMRAQTALEAGNPAAAQGLLAGLRDGDVAASGAVVATRVALYEQLNDTAGAEALLDSAVAHWRSRSGQEGAASALAWCLSCVIGLKLRLGKLEEAKQAFKQLQSYGVSTTAAGASTLVHLTRACALADPAAAPGLVTGMAPAPAPAALSRLDLDALEEGAVRAPGGGGGGGARGGPDLAAGDLAAAARAAGKRGGEAMDVDQQPRVKKSRKKRKPKLPAGYNPELPNGGLPPPDPERWLPKWERAEFKKKRDKRKREKDAVKGSQGAGKVDESLDRTKAPAPSAAGPSDAKAQPAKPNLPPRKGKGKK
;
A
#
# COMPACT_ATOMS: atom_id res chain seq x y z
N MET A 1 -30.54 73.82 13.68
CA MET A 1 -29.20 73.51 14.21
C MET A 1 -28.97 72.02 14.04
N ALA A 2 -28.05 71.62 13.17
CA ALA A 2 -27.46 70.28 13.29
C ALA A 2 -26.31 70.39 14.32
N SER A 3 -26.12 69.37 15.15
CA SER A 3 -24.88 69.29 15.94
C SER A 3 -23.74 68.97 14.99
N GLU A 4 -22.62 69.67 15.11
CA GLU A 4 -21.37 69.20 14.51
C GLU A 4 -20.97 67.91 15.24
N ALA A 5 -20.59 66.88 14.48
CA ALA A 5 -20.16 65.61 15.04
C ALA A 5 -18.82 65.81 15.78
N THR A 6 -18.70 65.26 16.99
CA THR A 6 -17.48 65.36 17.80
C THR A 6 -16.30 64.65 17.12
N PRO A 7 -15.04 65.00 17.47
CA PRO A 7 -13.86 64.32 16.94
C PRO A 7 -13.86 62.80 17.18
N LEU A 8 -14.51 62.34 18.26
CA LEU A 8 -14.65 60.92 18.58
C LEU A 8 -15.66 60.22 17.65
N GLU A 9 -16.82 60.82 17.42
CA GLU A 9 -17.82 60.30 16.46
C GLU A 9 -17.25 60.25 15.04
N GLN A 10 -16.53 61.28 14.60
CA GLN A 10 -15.85 61.30 13.29
C GLN A 10 -14.79 60.18 13.17
N ALA A 11 -14.06 59.87 14.24
CA ALA A 11 -13.10 58.76 14.26
C ALA A 11 -13.81 57.39 14.21
N PHE A 12 -14.94 57.23 14.90
CA PHE A 12 -15.78 56.02 14.81
C PHE A 12 -16.42 55.84 13.43
N ASP A 13 -16.92 56.89 12.77
CA ASP A 13 -17.44 56.81 11.40
C ASP A 13 -16.37 56.39 10.39
N LYS A 14 -15.14 56.90 10.56
CA LYS A 14 -13.97 56.48 9.79
C LYS A 14 -13.61 55.02 10.04
N LEU A 15 -13.65 54.55 11.29
CA LEU A 15 -13.42 53.15 11.66
C LEU A 15 -14.50 52.22 11.05
N ASN A 16 -15.78 52.57 11.23
CA ASN A 16 -16.95 51.90 10.66
C ASN A 16 -16.83 51.78 9.13
N THR A 17 -16.42 52.85 8.46
CA THR A 17 -16.15 52.89 7.02
C THR A 17 -14.98 51.98 6.62
N CYS A 18 -13.90 51.91 7.42
CA CYS A 18 -12.80 50.99 7.15
C CYS A 18 -13.22 49.51 7.33
N ILE A 19 -14.05 49.20 8.33
CA ILE A 19 -14.56 47.86 8.61
C ILE A 19 -15.51 47.39 7.50
N LYS A 20 -16.50 48.21 7.11
CA LYS A 20 -17.46 47.91 6.03
C LYS A 20 -16.77 47.62 4.69
N ASN A 21 -15.68 48.32 4.41
CA ASN A 21 -14.88 48.13 3.19
C ASN A 21 -13.78 47.05 3.34
N GLN A 22 -13.75 46.27 4.43
CA GLN A 22 -12.76 45.23 4.74
C GLN A 22 -11.28 45.73 4.73
N GLN A 23 -11.06 47.02 4.97
CA GLN A 23 -9.74 47.66 4.88
C GLN A 23 -8.98 47.51 6.21
N HIS A 24 -8.76 46.28 6.67
CA HIS A 24 -8.27 45.95 8.02
C HIS A 24 -6.99 46.72 8.42
N LYS A 25 -6.02 46.90 7.52
CA LYS A 25 -4.79 47.71 7.77
C LYS A 25 -5.06 49.21 8.01
N LYS A 26 -6.18 49.74 7.51
CA LYS A 26 -6.65 51.10 7.81
C LYS A 26 -7.56 51.12 9.05
N ALA A 27 -8.35 50.07 9.27
CA ALA A 27 -9.15 49.91 10.47
C ALA A 27 -8.28 49.91 11.74
N LEU A 28 -7.11 49.25 11.73
CA LEU A 28 -6.12 49.35 12.83
C LEU A 28 -5.75 50.82 13.13
N LYS A 29 -5.43 51.62 12.11
CA LYS A 29 -5.09 53.04 12.29
C LYS A 29 -6.28 53.87 12.79
N ALA A 30 -7.49 53.58 12.32
CA ALA A 30 -8.70 54.24 12.83
C ALA A 30 -9.00 53.84 14.29
N CYS A 31 -8.71 52.59 14.70
CA CYS A 31 -8.75 52.21 16.12
C CYS A 31 -7.70 52.99 16.93
N ASP A 32 -6.48 53.17 16.42
CA ASP A 32 -5.45 53.96 17.09
C ASP A 32 -5.82 55.45 17.21
N GLU A 33 -6.51 56.01 16.22
CA GLU A 33 -7.07 57.37 16.27
C GLU A 33 -8.19 57.50 17.32
N VAL A 34 -9.12 56.54 17.41
CA VAL A 34 -10.14 56.50 18.46
C VAL A 34 -9.50 56.33 19.84
N LEU A 35 -8.53 55.42 19.99
CA LEU A 35 -7.85 55.16 21.26
C LEU A 35 -6.91 56.28 21.70
N ALA A 36 -6.47 57.16 20.79
CA ALA A 36 -5.78 58.41 21.15
C ALA A 36 -6.73 59.43 21.82
N LEU A 37 -8.03 59.38 21.51
CA LEU A 37 -9.07 60.21 22.12
C LEU A 37 -9.68 59.56 23.36
N ALA A 38 -9.83 58.22 23.35
CA ALA A 38 -10.42 57.43 24.42
C ALA A 38 -9.60 56.15 24.71
N PRO A 39 -8.49 56.24 25.50
CA PRO A 39 -7.51 55.14 25.65
C PRO A 39 -8.01 53.84 26.28
N GLY A 40 -9.22 53.83 26.86
CA GLY A 40 -9.86 52.65 27.44
C GLY A 40 -11.12 52.19 26.71
N ASP A 41 -11.40 52.71 25.50
CA ASP A 41 -12.62 52.38 24.75
C ASP A 41 -12.66 50.89 24.35
N GLU A 42 -13.71 50.20 24.78
CA GLU A 42 -13.83 48.76 24.55
C GLU A 42 -14.12 48.38 23.10
N ASP A 43 -14.94 49.15 22.39
CA ASP A 43 -15.37 48.80 21.04
C ASP A 43 -14.25 49.05 20.03
N ALA A 44 -13.48 50.13 20.17
CA ALA A 44 -12.25 50.35 19.43
C ALA A 44 -11.21 49.25 19.70
N LEU A 45 -11.07 48.78 20.95
CA LEU A 45 -10.20 47.65 21.28
C LEU A 45 -10.70 46.32 20.69
N ARG A 46 -12.00 46.04 20.73
CA ARG A 46 -12.63 44.86 20.09
C ARG A 46 -12.44 44.89 18.57
N CYS A 47 -12.73 46.01 17.91
CA CYS A 47 -12.47 46.22 16.49
C CYS A 47 -10.98 46.03 16.13
N LYS A 48 -10.06 46.48 17.00
CA LYS A 48 -8.62 46.29 16.82
C LYS A 48 -8.20 44.82 16.90
N VAL A 49 -8.75 44.06 17.85
CA VAL A 49 -8.55 42.60 17.96
C VAL A 49 -9.02 41.90 16.68
N VAL A 50 -10.25 42.19 16.21
CA VAL A 50 -10.79 41.59 14.98
C VAL A 50 -9.96 41.96 13.75
N ALA A 51 -9.50 43.22 13.64
CA ALA A 51 -8.63 43.65 12.55
C ALA A 51 -7.27 42.92 12.56
N HIS A 52 -6.64 42.71 13.72
CA HIS A 52 -5.44 41.87 13.83
C HIS A 52 -5.73 40.40 13.44
N MET A 53 -6.86 39.82 13.90
CA MET A 53 -7.25 38.44 13.52
C MET A 53 -7.42 38.26 12.02
N GLN A 54 -8.06 39.21 11.33
CA GLN A 54 -8.23 39.18 9.86
C GLN A 54 -6.90 39.37 9.10
N LEU A 55 -5.94 40.07 9.71
CA LEU A 55 -4.56 40.18 9.18
C LEU A 55 -3.67 38.99 9.53
N SER A 56 -4.20 37.96 10.21
CA SER A 56 -3.47 36.82 10.79
C SER A 56 -2.41 37.19 11.84
N GLU A 57 -2.53 38.37 12.45
CA GLU A 57 -1.67 38.89 13.51
C GLU A 57 -2.13 38.38 14.90
N PHE A 58 -2.20 37.05 15.06
CA PHE A 58 -2.83 36.41 16.22
C PHE A 58 -2.10 36.63 17.54
N GLN A 59 -0.78 36.84 17.52
CA GLN A 59 -0.02 37.19 18.73
C GLN A 59 -0.43 38.58 19.24
N GLN A 60 -0.59 39.55 18.33
CA GLN A 60 -1.00 40.92 18.61
C GLN A 60 -2.44 40.95 19.16
N ALA A 61 -3.37 40.24 18.50
CA ALA A 61 -4.73 40.06 18.98
C ALA A 61 -4.78 39.45 20.39
N LEU A 62 -4.03 38.37 20.65
CA LEU A 62 -3.97 37.71 21.95
C LEU A 62 -3.32 38.62 23.03
N ALA A 63 -2.35 39.46 22.67
CA ALA A 63 -1.73 40.40 23.60
C ALA A 63 -2.65 41.57 23.99
N LEU A 64 -3.62 41.93 23.15
CA LEU A 64 -4.71 42.86 23.50
C LEU A 64 -5.76 42.19 24.39
N LEU A 65 -6.20 40.97 24.04
CA LEU A 65 -7.19 40.20 24.79
C LEU A 65 -6.76 39.84 26.22
N LYS A 66 -5.45 39.89 26.52
CA LYS A 66 -4.87 39.66 27.85
C LYS A 66 -4.70 40.94 28.69
N LYS A 67 -5.07 42.13 28.18
CA LYS A 67 -4.94 43.42 28.89
C LYS A 67 -6.32 43.98 29.30
N PRO A 68 -6.44 44.69 30.43
CA PRO A 68 -7.66 45.43 30.75
C PRO A 68 -7.91 46.54 29.69
N PRO A 69 -9.17 46.87 29.38
CA PRO A 69 -10.41 46.26 29.90
C PRO A 69 -10.77 44.88 29.30
N LEU A 70 -10.24 44.50 28.13
CA LEU A 70 -10.63 43.26 27.42
C LEU A 70 -10.34 41.95 28.20
N ALA A 71 -9.40 41.97 29.14
CA ALA A 71 -9.08 40.82 29.99
C ALA A 71 -10.31 40.29 30.73
N SER A 72 -11.11 41.18 31.32
CA SER A 72 -12.35 40.88 32.06
C SER A 72 -13.58 40.65 31.17
N GLN A 73 -13.51 40.94 29.87
CA GLN A 73 -14.64 40.77 28.96
C GLN A 73 -14.78 39.30 28.47
N PRO A 74 -16.01 38.82 28.20
CA PRO A 74 -16.33 37.43 27.86
C PRO A 74 -15.97 37.03 26.41
N LEU A 75 -14.86 37.57 25.90
CA LEU A 75 -14.28 37.34 24.57
C LEU A 75 -13.60 35.96 24.46
N GLY A 76 -14.33 34.90 24.87
CA GLY A 76 -13.82 33.53 24.93
C GLY A 76 -13.53 32.94 23.56
N PHE A 77 -14.33 33.29 22.54
CA PHE A 77 -14.15 32.84 21.17
C PHE A 77 -12.87 33.41 20.55
N GLU A 78 -12.63 34.71 20.66
CA GLU A 78 -11.43 35.38 20.13
C GLU A 78 -10.17 34.87 20.85
N LYS A 79 -10.24 34.71 22.18
CA LYS A 79 -9.15 34.14 23.00
C LYS A 79 -8.82 32.71 22.56
N ALA A 80 -9.82 31.83 22.41
CA ALA A 80 -9.62 30.46 21.96
C ALA A 80 -9.16 30.38 20.49
N TYR A 81 -9.72 31.18 19.59
CA TYR A 81 -9.37 31.18 18.17
C TYR A 81 -7.92 31.65 17.94
N CYS A 82 -7.46 32.69 18.66
CA CYS A 82 -6.06 33.12 18.57
C CYS A 82 -5.12 32.02 19.07
N LEU A 83 -5.41 31.37 20.21
CA LEU A 83 -4.62 30.24 20.72
C LEU A 83 -4.58 29.07 19.73
N TYR A 84 -5.72 28.74 19.11
CA TYR A 84 -5.82 27.71 18.06
C TYR A 84 -4.92 28.03 16.85
N ARG A 85 -5.00 29.26 16.32
CA ARG A 85 -4.17 29.71 15.19
C ARG A 85 -2.68 29.81 15.51
N LEU A 86 -2.32 29.88 16.80
CA LEU A 86 -0.94 29.78 17.31
C LEU A 86 -0.51 28.34 17.66
N GLY A 87 -1.33 27.33 17.36
CA GLY A 87 -1.02 25.92 17.62
C GLY A 87 -1.20 25.47 19.08
N GLN A 88 -1.62 26.37 19.98
CA GLN A 88 -1.84 26.11 21.41
C GLN A 88 -3.19 25.41 21.66
N ILE A 89 -3.37 24.23 21.06
CA ILE A 89 -4.66 23.53 20.95
C ILE A 89 -5.30 23.21 22.32
N ASP A 90 -4.53 22.80 23.33
CA ASP A 90 -5.09 22.48 24.65
C ASP A 90 -5.51 23.74 25.43
N GLU A 91 -4.75 24.83 25.31
CA GLU A 91 -5.12 26.13 25.89
C GLU A 91 -6.38 26.68 25.21
N ALA A 92 -6.46 26.57 23.88
CA ALA A 92 -7.63 26.95 23.10
C ALA A 92 -8.88 26.17 23.54
N LEU A 93 -8.75 24.85 23.72
CA LEU A 93 -9.83 23.98 24.16
C LEU A 93 -10.26 24.30 25.60
N ALA A 94 -9.30 24.50 26.52
CA ALA A 94 -9.59 24.89 27.90
C ALA A 94 -10.33 26.25 27.98
N VAL A 95 -9.92 27.24 27.19
CA VAL A 95 -10.60 28.54 27.10
C VAL A 95 -12.00 28.40 26.52
N ALA A 96 -12.19 27.60 25.46
CA ALA A 96 -13.51 27.36 24.87
C ALA A 96 -14.47 26.67 25.85
N THR A 97 -14.03 25.59 26.52
CA THR A 97 -14.83 24.91 27.54
C THR A 97 -15.15 25.82 28.73
N SER A 98 -14.20 26.65 29.19
CA SER A 98 -14.43 27.59 30.29
C SER A 98 -15.45 28.67 29.92
N ALA A 99 -15.44 29.18 28.69
CA ALA A 99 -16.37 30.21 28.24
C ALA A 99 -17.78 29.65 27.97
N LEU A 100 -17.89 28.40 27.50
CA LEU A 100 -19.17 27.67 27.41
C LEU A 100 -19.77 27.27 28.77
N SER A 101 -18.97 27.32 29.83
CA SER A 101 -19.41 27.04 31.21
C SER A 101 -19.89 28.29 31.96
N ALA A 102 -19.91 29.46 31.31
CA ALA A 102 -20.38 30.71 31.92
C ALA A 102 -21.93 30.73 32.00
N PRO A 103 -22.52 31.15 33.14
CA PRO A 103 -23.98 31.09 33.33
C PRO A 103 -24.76 32.03 32.38
N ASP A 104 -24.14 33.13 31.96
CA ASP A 104 -24.74 34.17 31.11
C ASP A 104 -24.39 33.99 29.61
N SER A 105 -24.06 32.76 29.18
CA SER A 105 -23.64 32.49 27.79
C SER A 105 -24.83 32.55 26.80
N ASP A 106 -24.94 33.65 26.07
CA ASP A 106 -25.91 33.84 24.99
C ASP A 106 -25.91 32.67 23.98
N SER A 107 -27.10 32.15 23.65
CA SER A 107 -27.26 31.00 22.73
C SER A 107 -26.72 31.28 21.32
N ALA A 108 -26.56 32.55 20.94
CA ALA A 108 -25.93 32.96 19.69
C ALA A 108 -24.40 32.93 19.77
N ALA A 109 -23.80 33.35 20.89
CA ALA A 109 -22.36 33.33 21.12
C ALA A 109 -21.81 31.92 21.40
N ALA A 110 -22.64 31.04 21.99
CA ALA A 110 -22.31 29.64 22.22
C ALA A 110 -22.10 28.84 20.93
N THR A 111 -22.84 29.15 19.85
CA THR A 111 -22.80 28.33 18.61
C THR A 111 -21.42 28.32 17.92
N PRO A 112 -20.75 29.46 17.62
CA PRO A 112 -19.39 29.46 17.06
C PRO A 112 -18.36 28.83 18.01
N LEU A 113 -18.57 28.95 19.32
CA LEU A 113 -17.65 28.46 20.34
C LEU A 113 -17.72 26.94 20.50
N LEU A 114 -18.93 26.35 20.42
CA LEU A 114 -19.13 24.90 20.32
C LEU A 114 -18.55 24.33 19.02
N GLN A 115 -18.69 25.04 17.89
CA GLN A 115 -18.07 24.62 16.62
C GLN A 115 -16.54 24.60 16.72
N LEU A 116 -15.94 25.62 17.33
CA LEU A 116 -14.50 25.67 17.59
C LEU A 116 -14.07 24.56 18.56
N GLN A 117 -14.84 24.29 19.63
CA GLN A 117 -14.58 23.16 20.53
C GLN A 117 -14.57 21.83 19.78
N ALA A 118 -15.60 21.53 18.96
CA ALA A 118 -15.67 20.28 18.20
C ALA A 118 -14.48 20.11 17.23
N GLN A 119 -14.03 21.19 16.58
CA GLN A 119 -12.84 21.20 15.71
C GLN A 119 -11.54 20.93 16.50
N LEU A 120 -11.41 21.48 17.72
CA LEU A 120 -10.26 21.25 18.60
C LEU A 120 -10.24 19.83 19.16
N GLU A 121 -11.41 19.30 19.54
CA GLU A 121 -11.60 17.91 19.98
C GLU A 121 -11.25 16.93 18.87
N TYR A 122 -11.73 17.17 17.64
CA TYR A 122 -11.36 16.41 16.45
C TYR A 122 -9.83 16.40 16.23
N ARG A 123 -9.19 17.58 16.26
CA ARG A 123 -7.73 17.72 16.14
C ARG A 123 -6.93 17.08 17.27
N ARG A 124 -7.51 16.89 18.46
CA ARG A 124 -6.92 16.11 19.55
C ARG A 124 -7.25 14.62 19.52
N GLY A 125 -8.00 14.14 18.53
CA GLY A 125 -8.44 12.75 18.46
C GLY A 125 -9.47 12.39 19.54
N ARG A 126 -10.08 13.37 20.20
CA ARG A 126 -11.17 13.17 21.18
C ARG A 126 -12.50 13.00 20.45
N THR A 127 -12.57 11.95 19.64
CA THR A 127 -13.64 11.73 18.65
C THR A 127 -15.02 11.56 19.29
N ARG A 128 -15.10 10.94 20.47
CA ARG A 128 -16.34 10.85 21.26
C ARG A 128 -16.82 12.21 21.77
N ASP A 129 -15.90 13.02 22.32
CA ASP A 129 -16.23 14.37 22.82
C ASP A 129 -16.69 15.25 21.66
N CYS A 130 -15.97 15.20 20.53
CA CYS A 130 -16.30 15.88 19.28
C CYS A 130 -17.73 15.55 18.78
N ILE A 131 -18.10 14.25 18.75
CA ILE A 131 -19.46 13.82 18.39
C ILE A 131 -20.49 14.37 19.38
N ASN A 132 -20.25 14.24 20.69
CA ASN A 132 -21.14 14.80 21.73
C ASN A 132 -21.29 16.35 21.61
N THR A 133 -20.26 17.05 21.17
CA THR A 133 -20.29 18.52 20.95
C THR A 133 -21.08 18.87 19.68
N TYR A 134 -20.99 18.05 18.62
CA TYR A 134 -21.87 18.21 17.45
C TYR A 134 -23.34 17.85 17.73
N ASP A 135 -23.62 16.83 18.55
CA ASP A 135 -24.99 16.50 18.96
C ASP A 135 -25.66 17.66 19.70
N LYS A 136 -24.93 18.39 20.55
CA LYS A 136 -25.41 19.65 21.17
C LYS A 136 -25.73 20.71 20.11
N LEU A 137 -24.85 20.90 19.10
CA LEU A 137 -25.07 21.85 18.01
C LEU A 137 -26.34 21.55 17.21
N PHE A 138 -26.61 20.27 16.91
CA PHE A 138 -27.84 19.86 16.21
C PHE A 138 -29.09 19.97 17.11
N GLN A 139 -29.04 19.44 18.33
CA GLN A 139 -30.23 19.29 19.18
C GLN A 139 -30.61 20.59 19.90
N GLN A 140 -29.63 21.33 20.42
CA GLN A 140 -29.85 22.52 21.25
C GLN A 140 -29.82 23.80 20.40
N HIS A 141 -28.84 23.93 19.49
CA HIS A 141 -28.64 25.13 18.67
C HIS A 141 -29.28 25.05 17.27
N LYS A 142 -29.84 23.90 16.87
CA LYS A 142 -30.53 23.67 15.58
C LYS A 142 -29.70 24.04 14.34
N ALA A 143 -28.38 23.90 14.41
CA ALA A 143 -27.49 24.26 13.32
C ALA A 143 -27.56 23.21 12.19
N ASP A 144 -27.89 23.61 10.95
CA ASP A 144 -28.22 22.68 9.85
C ASP A 144 -27.33 22.80 8.59
N SER A 145 -26.19 23.50 8.67
CA SER A 145 -25.31 23.70 7.51
C SER A 145 -24.66 22.40 7.01
N LEU A 146 -24.41 22.33 5.69
CA LEU A 146 -23.76 21.17 5.07
C LEU A 146 -22.36 20.94 5.63
N GLU A 147 -21.59 22.01 5.85
CA GLU A 147 -20.26 21.99 6.49
C GLU A 147 -20.26 21.23 7.83
N LEU A 148 -21.22 21.51 8.71
CA LEU A 148 -21.30 20.83 10.01
C LEU A 148 -21.58 19.34 9.83
N LYS A 149 -22.52 18.98 8.95
CA LYS A 149 -22.84 17.59 8.62
C LYS A 149 -21.61 16.87 8.06
N THR A 150 -20.91 17.48 7.11
CA THR A 150 -19.64 16.96 6.55
C THR A 150 -18.59 16.71 7.62
N ASN A 151 -18.38 17.64 8.55
CA ASN A 151 -17.44 17.48 9.66
C ASN A 151 -17.85 16.35 10.63
N VAL A 152 -19.16 16.14 10.86
CA VAL A 152 -19.66 15.03 11.68
C VAL A 152 -19.42 13.68 11.01
N LEU A 153 -19.59 13.58 9.69
CA LEU A 153 -19.23 12.36 8.94
C LEU A 153 -17.74 12.03 9.11
N ALA A 154 -16.86 13.03 9.09
CA ALA A 154 -15.43 12.85 9.38
C ALA A 154 -15.20 12.40 10.85
N ALA A 155 -15.90 13.00 11.82
CA ALA A 155 -15.80 12.62 13.24
C ALA A 155 -16.23 11.16 13.49
N TYR A 156 -17.30 10.68 12.86
CA TYR A 156 -17.74 9.28 12.94
C TYR A 156 -16.73 8.30 12.31
N VAL A 157 -16.15 8.65 11.16
CA VAL A 157 -15.08 7.84 10.54
C VAL A 157 -13.84 7.78 11.44
N ALA A 158 -13.43 8.92 12.01
CA ALA A 158 -12.31 8.98 12.96
C ALA A 158 -12.60 8.25 14.28
N ALA A 159 -13.87 8.17 14.70
CA ALA A 159 -14.30 7.39 15.88
C ALA A 159 -14.31 5.87 15.63
N GLY A 160 -14.09 5.40 14.39
CA GLY A 160 -14.25 4.00 14.00
C GLY A 160 -15.71 3.57 13.78
N LEU A 161 -16.68 4.48 13.86
CA LEU A 161 -18.11 4.24 13.72
C LEU A 161 -18.55 4.17 12.23
N ALA A 162 -17.68 3.66 11.37
CA ALA A 162 -17.89 3.61 9.92
C ALA A 162 -19.12 2.75 9.51
N GLY A 163 -19.54 1.82 10.36
CA GLY A 163 -20.77 1.04 10.17
C GLY A 163 -22.07 1.84 10.37
N GLU A 164 -22.05 2.88 11.20
CA GLU A 164 -23.21 3.75 11.49
C GLU A 164 -23.33 4.91 10.47
N LEU A 165 -22.26 5.17 9.72
CA LEU A 165 -22.18 6.23 8.71
C LEU A 165 -23.32 6.23 7.67
N PRO A 166 -23.85 5.08 7.16
CA PRO A 166 -25.02 5.09 6.26
C PRO A 166 -26.27 5.67 6.91
N ASP A 167 -26.56 5.28 8.15
CA ASP A 167 -27.77 5.67 8.87
C ASP A 167 -27.68 7.12 9.35
N LEU A 168 -26.49 7.56 9.77
CA LEU A 168 -26.19 8.97 10.05
C LEU A 168 -26.41 9.86 8.82
N MET A 169 -25.91 9.46 7.64
CA MET A 169 -26.14 10.20 6.39
C MET A 169 -27.63 10.28 6.05
N ALA A 170 -28.39 9.19 6.25
CA ALA A 170 -29.84 9.18 6.05
C ALA A 170 -30.58 10.12 7.04
N ALA A 171 -30.19 10.11 8.32
CA ALA A 171 -30.77 10.96 9.37
C ALA A 171 -30.49 12.46 9.13
N LEU A 172 -29.25 12.82 8.76
CA LEU A 172 -28.85 14.18 8.40
C LEU A 172 -29.37 14.62 7.00
N LYS A 173 -29.93 13.67 6.23
CA LYS A 173 -30.47 13.81 4.86
C LYS A 173 -29.42 14.19 3.81
N VAL A 174 -28.17 13.76 4.01
CA VAL A 174 -27.00 14.08 3.17
C VAL A 174 -26.61 12.90 2.27
N LYS A 175 -26.17 13.20 1.05
CA LYS A 175 -25.77 12.22 0.02
C LYS A 175 -24.36 12.53 -0.51
N PRO A 176 -23.62 11.52 -1.03
CA PRO A 176 -22.29 11.74 -1.65
C PRO A 176 -22.24 12.71 -2.84
N ARG A 177 -23.38 13.21 -3.35
CA ARG A 177 -23.43 14.20 -4.42
C ARG A 177 -23.66 15.63 -3.95
N ASP A 178 -23.84 15.84 -2.64
CA ASP A 178 -24.15 17.15 -2.09
C ASP A 178 -22.88 18.01 -1.94
N SER A 179 -21.72 17.39 -1.72
CA SER A 179 -20.39 18.00 -1.89
C SER A 179 -19.30 16.93 -2.08
N PHE A 180 -18.09 17.32 -2.52
CA PHE A 180 -16.99 16.38 -2.75
C PHE A 180 -16.37 15.82 -1.45
N GLU A 181 -16.40 16.60 -0.38
CA GLU A 181 -15.97 16.22 0.96
C GLU A 181 -16.92 15.20 1.59
N VAL A 182 -18.22 15.26 1.29
CA VAL A 182 -19.17 14.21 1.68
C VAL A 182 -18.84 12.90 0.97
N ALA A 183 -18.57 12.92 -0.34
CA ALA A 183 -18.11 11.73 -1.07
C ALA A 183 -16.78 11.19 -0.52
N PHE A 184 -15.84 12.07 -0.17
CA PHE A 184 -14.56 11.70 0.43
C PHE A 184 -14.73 11.06 1.82
N ASN A 185 -15.52 11.66 2.71
CA ASN A 185 -15.79 11.11 4.04
C ASN A 185 -16.55 9.78 3.94
N ARG A 186 -17.49 9.65 2.98
CA ARG A 186 -18.15 8.38 2.66
C ARG A 186 -17.14 7.31 2.21
N ALA A 187 -16.22 7.66 1.32
CA ALA A 187 -15.15 6.76 0.88
C ALA A 187 -14.22 6.34 2.02
N CYS A 188 -13.79 7.27 2.88
CA CYS A 188 -12.98 6.96 4.06
C CYS A 188 -13.69 6.01 5.03
N GLY A 189 -15.01 6.16 5.21
CA GLY A 189 -15.85 5.20 5.91
C GLY A 189 -15.87 3.82 5.26
N LEU A 190 -16.01 3.74 3.93
CA LEU A 190 -15.94 2.47 3.19
C LEU A 190 -14.55 1.81 3.29
N VAL A 191 -13.46 2.58 3.30
CA VAL A 191 -12.10 2.06 3.55
C VAL A 191 -11.97 1.50 4.96
N ALA A 192 -12.46 2.22 5.98
CA ALA A 192 -12.44 1.77 7.37
C ALA A 192 -13.31 0.52 7.59
N GLY A 193 -14.46 0.43 6.92
CA GLY A 193 -15.32 -0.75 6.88
C GLY A 193 -14.85 -1.88 5.96
N GLY A 194 -13.64 -1.80 5.39
CA GLY A 194 -13.04 -2.84 4.53
C GLY A 194 -13.62 -2.96 3.11
N GLN A 195 -14.60 -2.14 2.74
CA GLN A 195 -15.28 -2.13 1.44
C GLN A 195 -14.47 -1.35 0.38
N VAL A 196 -13.20 -1.73 0.21
CA VAL A 196 -12.20 -1.01 -0.59
C VAL A 196 -12.64 -0.81 -2.05
N ALA A 197 -13.33 -1.79 -2.65
CA ALA A 197 -13.83 -1.68 -4.02
C ALA A 197 -14.93 -0.62 -4.18
N ALA A 198 -15.81 -0.46 -3.19
CA ALA A 198 -16.84 0.59 -3.19
C ALA A 198 -16.21 1.98 -2.95
N ALA A 199 -15.19 2.07 -2.10
CA ALA A 199 -14.44 3.31 -1.87
C ALA A 199 -13.75 3.84 -3.14
N GLU A 200 -13.33 2.97 -4.07
CA GLU A 200 -12.74 3.39 -5.35
C GLU A 200 -13.74 4.19 -6.22
N GLY A 201 -15.03 3.87 -6.13
CA GLY A 201 -16.10 4.58 -6.82
C GLY A 201 -16.37 5.95 -6.20
N GLU A 202 -16.55 6.00 -4.88
CA GLU A 202 -16.81 7.24 -4.15
C GLU A 202 -15.61 8.22 -4.21
N LEU A 203 -14.37 7.74 -4.21
CA LEU A 203 -13.18 8.60 -4.39
C LEU A 203 -13.12 9.23 -5.80
N ARG A 204 -13.51 8.51 -6.84
CA ARG A 204 -13.60 9.13 -8.18
C ARG A 204 -14.81 10.05 -8.32
N LEU A 205 -15.90 9.81 -7.59
CA LEU A 205 -16.98 10.78 -7.49
C LEU A 205 -16.50 12.06 -6.80
N ALA A 206 -15.81 11.94 -5.67
CA ALA A 206 -15.21 13.07 -4.94
C ALA A 206 -14.25 13.88 -5.82
N ILE A 207 -13.27 13.22 -6.47
CA ILE A 207 -12.31 13.91 -7.35
C ILE A 207 -12.99 14.56 -8.55
N LYS A 208 -14.07 13.98 -9.09
CA LYS A 208 -14.85 14.60 -10.17
C LYS A 208 -15.60 15.85 -9.67
N LEU A 209 -16.37 15.72 -8.59
CA LEU A 209 -17.15 16.82 -8.03
C LEU A 209 -16.24 17.97 -7.59
N GLY A 210 -15.12 17.67 -6.91
CA GLY A 210 -14.17 18.69 -6.46
C GLY A 210 -13.51 19.42 -7.63
N ARG A 211 -13.24 18.76 -8.76
CA ARG A 211 -12.80 19.45 -9.98
C ARG A 211 -13.86 20.38 -10.52
N GLU A 212 -15.10 19.93 -10.60
CA GLU A 212 -16.22 20.73 -11.12
C GLU A 212 -16.48 21.95 -10.22
N THR A 213 -16.56 21.78 -8.90
CA THR A 213 -16.75 22.88 -7.94
C THR A 213 -15.57 23.87 -7.91
N LEU A 214 -14.32 23.40 -7.82
CA LEU A 214 -13.18 24.31 -7.71
C LEU A 214 -12.90 25.08 -9.03
N PHE A 215 -13.26 24.53 -10.20
CA PHE A 215 -13.27 25.29 -11.45
C PHE A 215 -14.44 26.28 -11.55
N GLU A 216 -15.58 26.02 -10.90
CA GLU A 216 -16.68 27.00 -10.75
C GLU A 216 -16.32 28.15 -9.77
N GLU A 217 -15.30 27.95 -8.92
CA GLU A 217 -14.69 28.96 -8.03
C GLU A 217 -13.49 29.70 -8.66
N ASP A 218 -13.29 29.61 -9.99
CA ASP A 218 -12.21 30.25 -10.76
C ASP A 218 -10.76 29.79 -10.42
N LEU A 219 -10.56 28.66 -9.71
CA LEU A 219 -9.21 28.14 -9.44
C LEU A 219 -8.52 27.61 -10.71
N GLY A 220 -7.21 27.85 -10.82
CA GLY A 220 -6.39 27.28 -11.91
C GLY A 220 -6.18 25.77 -11.78
N GLU A 221 -5.97 25.06 -12.89
CA GLU A 221 -5.81 23.58 -12.91
C GLU A 221 -4.73 23.07 -11.94
N GLU A 222 -3.63 23.81 -11.76
CA GLU A 222 -2.57 23.47 -10.79
C GLU A 222 -3.02 23.58 -9.33
N GLU A 223 -3.90 24.52 -9.00
CA GLU A 223 -4.43 24.71 -7.65
C GLU A 223 -5.53 23.68 -7.36
N VAL A 224 -6.38 23.40 -8.34
CA VAL A 224 -7.38 22.31 -8.27
C VAL A 224 -6.71 20.95 -8.04
N GLU A 225 -5.53 20.69 -8.63
CA GLU A 225 -4.81 19.44 -8.36
C GLU A 225 -4.05 19.39 -7.03
N ASP A 226 -3.70 20.54 -6.44
CA ASP A 226 -3.09 20.62 -5.10
C ASP A 226 -4.14 20.46 -3.99
N GLU A 227 -5.29 21.13 -4.08
CA GLU A 227 -6.39 20.97 -3.11
C GLU A 227 -7.01 19.55 -3.16
N LEU A 228 -7.05 18.92 -4.33
CA LEU A 228 -7.50 17.53 -4.50
C LEU A 228 -6.37 16.49 -4.32
N SER A 229 -5.18 16.91 -3.89
CA SER A 229 -4.07 16.01 -3.61
C SER A 229 -4.35 14.97 -2.49
N PRO A 230 -5.10 15.27 -1.40
CA PRO A 230 -5.39 14.28 -0.35
C PRO A 230 -6.32 13.17 -0.86
N LEU A 231 -7.34 13.54 -1.64
CA LEU A 231 -8.25 12.61 -2.30
C LEU A 231 -7.49 11.69 -3.27
N SER A 232 -6.56 12.26 -4.04
CA SER A 232 -5.70 11.53 -4.97
C SER A 232 -4.76 10.55 -4.24
N CYS A 233 -4.22 10.94 -3.08
CA CYS A 233 -3.40 10.07 -2.23
C CYS A 233 -4.22 8.91 -1.62
N GLN A 234 -5.47 9.18 -1.22
CA GLN A 234 -6.38 8.16 -0.69
C GLN A 234 -6.83 7.18 -1.79
N LEU A 235 -7.01 7.66 -3.03
CA LEU A 235 -7.29 6.80 -4.20
C LEU A 235 -6.08 5.92 -4.55
N ALA A 236 -4.85 6.45 -4.49
CA ALA A 236 -3.64 5.66 -4.72
C ALA A 236 -3.54 4.48 -3.71
N TYR A 237 -3.81 4.74 -2.43
CA TYR A 237 -3.88 3.69 -1.40
C TYR A 237 -4.97 2.65 -1.70
N VAL A 238 -6.18 3.08 -2.09
CA VAL A 238 -7.28 2.17 -2.45
C VAL A 238 -6.89 1.29 -3.65
N LEU A 239 -6.25 1.85 -4.69
CA LEU A 239 -5.76 1.09 -5.84
C LEU A 239 -4.67 0.07 -5.45
N GLY A 240 -3.73 0.46 -4.58
CA GLY A 240 -2.71 -0.46 -4.03
C GLY A 240 -3.35 -1.62 -3.27
N ARG A 241 -4.35 -1.34 -2.41
CA ARG A 241 -5.13 -2.35 -1.67
C ARG A 241 -5.99 -3.25 -2.58
N LEU A 242 -6.34 -2.80 -3.78
CA LEU A 242 -7.00 -3.61 -4.83
C LEU A 242 -6.00 -4.34 -5.76
N GLY A 243 -4.70 -4.28 -5.46
CA GLY A 243 -3.65 -4.93 -6.25
C GLY A 243 -3.25 -4.18 -7.54
N ARG A 244 -3.83 -3.01 -7.81
CA ARG A 244 -3.57 -2.16 -8.99
C ARG A 244 -2.33 -1.29 -8.78
N GLN A 245 -1.23 -1.96 -8.44
CA GLN A 245 0.01 -1.35 -7.97
C GLN A 245 0.68 -0.41 -8.97
N ALA A 246 0.46 -0.58 -10.28
CA ALA A 246 0.96 0.35 -11.29
C ALA A 246 0.25 1.72 -11.21
N GLU A 247 -1.08 1.73 -11.21
CA GLU A 247 -1.89 2.96 -11.13
C GLU A 247 -1.70 3.68 -9.79
N ALA A 248 -1.57 2.92 -8.68
CA ALA A 248 -1.21 3.46 -7.38
C ALA A 248 0.16 4.16 -7.42
N ALA A 249 1.18 3.52 -8.00
CA ALA A 249 2.51 4.10 -8.13
C ALA A 249 2.54 5.34 -9.03
N GLU A 250 1.74 5.41 -10.10
CA GLU A 250 1.62 6.59 -10.96
C GLU A 250 1.02 7.80 -10.21
N LEU A 251 -0.05 7.58 -9.42
CA LEU A 251 -0.63 8.64 -8.59
C LEU A 251 0.34 9.11 -7.50
N TYR A 252 1.00 8.19 -6.80
CA TYR A 252 2.01 8.58 -5.80
C TYR A 252 3.19 9.31 -6.46
N ASP A 253 3.70 8.87 -7.61
CA ASP A 253 4.80 9.57 -8.29
C ASP A 253 4.40 10.95 -8.78
N LYS A 254 3.13 11.19 -9.17
CA LYS A 254 2.63 12.55 -9.41
C LYS A 254 2.65 13.41 -8.13
N LEU A 255 2.23 12.87 -6.99
CA LEU A 255 2.22 13.60 -5.70
C LEU A 255 3.64 13.83 -5.12
N ILE A 256 4.61 12.97 -5.45
CA ILE A 256 5.97 12.99 -4.89
C ILE A 256 6.96 13.71 -5.82
N ARG A 257 6.72 13.67 -7.14
CA ARG A 257 7.64 14.12 -8.20
C ARG A 257 6.95 14.94 -9.30
N GLY A 258 5.75 15.45 -9.04
CA GLY A 258 5.08 16.40 -9.93
C GLY A 258 5.91 17.66 -10.15
N PRO A 259 5.65 18.41 -11.25
CA PRO A 259 6.37 19.66 -11.52
C PRO A 259 6.04 20.77 -10.51
N GLN A 260 4.85 20.74 -9.90
CA GLN A 260 4.44 21.63 -8.81
C GLN A 260 4.88 21.09 -7.45
N THR A 261 5.23 21.98 -6.53
CA THR A 261 5.48 21.62 -5.12
C THR A 261 4.16 21.68 -4.36
N LEU A 262 3.63 20.53 -3.94
CA LEU A 262 2.39 20.46 -3.15
C LEU A 262 2.47 21.35 -1.91
N ARG A 263 1.41 22.15 -1.64
CA ARG A 263 1.31 22.99 -0.43
C ARG A 263 1.14 22.13 0.83
N ASP A 264 0.39 21.02 0.74
CA ASP A 264 0.20 20.12 1.89
C ASP A 264 1.35 19.11 2.04
N GLU A 265 2.29 19.45 2.93
CA GLU A 265 3.43 18.59 3.26
C GLU A 265 3.01 17.24 3.88
N ALA A 266 1.85 17.19 4.55
CA ALA A 266 1.34 15.98 5.18
C ALA A 266 0.89 14.93 4.15
N THR A 267 0.13 15.34 3.14
CA THR A 267 -0.22 14.49 1.98
C THR A 267 1.04 14.04 1.24
N ARG A 268 2.01 14.94 1.04
CA ARG A 268 3.30 14.59 0.43
C ARG A 268 4.09 13.57 1.27
N ALA A 269 4.04 13.65 2.60
CA ALA A 269 4.65 12.69 3.51
C ALA A 269 3.97 11.32 3.47
N LEU A 270 2.63 11.30 3.51
CA LEU A 270 1.80 10.08 3.41
C LEU A 270 1.99 9.38 2.07
N ALA A 271 2.01 10.13 0.95
CA ALA A 271 2.29 9.59 -0.38
C ALA A 271 3.67 8.92 -0.44
N ASN A 272 4.73 9.59 0.08
CA ASN A 272 6.07 9.00 0.16
C ASN A 272 6.10 7.71 0.99
N ASN A 273 5.45 7.72 2.15
CA ASN A 273 5.37 6.55 3.04
C ASN A 273 4.66 5.36 2.38
N ASN A 274 3.52 5.61 1.75
CA ASN A 274 2.72 4.53 1.17
C ASN A 274 3.39 3.99 -0.10
N ALA A 275 4.00 4.85 -0.94
CA ALA A 275 4.80 4.44 -2.09
C ALA A 275 6.09 3.66 -1.73
N ILE A 276 6.50 3.67 -0.46
CA ILE A 276 7.54 2.78 0.08
C ILE A 276 6.92 1.44 0.51
N ALA A 277 5.80 1.47 1.23
CA ALA A 277 5.10 0.28 1.72
C ALA A 277 4.52 -0.59 0.60
N ASP A 278 3.94 0.01 -0.43
CA ASP A 278 3.38 -0.63 -1.63
C ASP A 278 4.49 -1.19 -2.58
N ALA A 279 5.78 -1.00 -2.26
CA ALA A 279 6.92 -1.42 -3.07
C ALA A 279 7.86 -2.45 -2.40
N PRO A 280 7.36 -3.54 -1.77
CA PRO A 280 8.18 -4.46 -0.96
C PRO A 280 9.35 -5.09 -1.72
N ASN A 281 9.18 -5.39 -3.02
CA ASN A 281 10.25 -5.90 -3.89
C ASN A 281 11.47 -4.96 -3.99
N ARG A 282 11.32 -3.67 -3.69
CA ARG A 282 12.41 -2.67 -3.63
C ARG A 282 13.03 -2.54 -2.22
N LEU A 283 12.45 -3.21 -1.23
CA LEU A 283 12.94 -3.31 0.15
C LEU A 283 13.69 -4.63 0.42
N GLU A 284 13.62 -5.61 -0.48
CA GLU A 284 14.42 -6.84 -0.39
C GLU A 284 15.92 -6.54 -0.21
N PRO A 285 16.60 -7.10 0.80
CA PRO A 285 18.02 -6.83 1.06
C PRO A 285 18.91 -7.23 -0.12
N GLY A 286 19.59 -6.27 -0.73
CA GLY A 286 20.52 -6.54 -1.83
C GLY A 286 21.18 -5.30 -2.45
N PRO A 287 22.29 -5.48 -3.19
CA PRO A 287 23.03 -4.37 -3.80
C PRO A 287 22.18 -3.56 -4.79
N GLN A 288 21.24 -4.20 -5.49
CA GLN A 288 20.30 -3.55 -6.41
C GLN A 288 19.35 -2.56 -5.69
N ASN A 289 18.89 -2.91 -4.49
CA ASN A 289 17.91 -2.13 -3.73
C ASN A 289 18.55 -1.10 -2.79
N ARG A 290 19.83 -1.25 -2.43
CA ARG A 290 20.54 -0.37 -1.49
C ARG A 290 20.40 1.13 -1.79
N LYS A 291 20.39 1.53 -3.07
CA LYS A 291 20.18 2.94 -3.48
C LYS A 291 18.75 3.43 -3.21
N TYR A 292 17.74 2.58 -3.41
CA TYR A 292 16.34 2.91 -3.13
C TYR A 292 16.11 3.00 -1.61
N ILE A 293 16.55 1.99 -0.85
CA ILE A 293 16.45 1.96 0.62
C ILE A 293 17.11 3.21 1.23
N ALA A 294 18.33 3.55 0.82
CA ALA A 294 19.03 4.76 1.29
C ALA A 294 18.42 6.08 0.79
N SER A 295 17.51 6.06 -0.19
CA SER A 295 16.72 7.23 -0.61
C SER A 295 15.44 7.34 0.21
N ALA A 296 14.69 6.25 0.34
CA ALA A 296 13.51 6.12 1.20
C ALA A 296 13.80 6.48 2.67
N THR A 297 14.93 6.00 3.20
CA THR A 297 15.39 6.35 4.57
C THR A 297 15.55 7.86 4.72
N ARG A 298 16.30 8.51 3.81
CA ARG A 298 16.51 9.97 3.85
C ARG A 298 15.23 10.78 3.69
N LYS A 299 14.26 10.28 2.92
CA LYS A 299 12.93 10.90 2.76
C LYS A 299 12.15 10.92 4.08
N LEU A 300 12.13 9.81 4.84
CA LEU A 300 11.46 9.77 6.15
C LEU A 300 12.29 10.46 7.26
N GLU A 301 13.63 10.36 7.22
CA GLU A 301 14.52 11.15 8.10
C GLU A 301 14.34 12.66 7.95
N ALA A 302 13.93 13.15 6.76
CA ALA A 302 13.69 14.56 6.49
C ALA A 302 12.33 15.09 6.99
N LEU A 303 11.42 14.21 7.44
CA LEU A 303 10.14 14.62 8.03
C LEU A 303 10.26 15.03 9.51
N LEU A 304 11.40 14.71 10.15
CA LEU A 304 11.61 14.82 11.59
C LEU A 304 12.38 16.10 11.94
N GLU A 305 11.91 16.81 12.97
CA GLU A 305 12.59 17.99 13.49
C GLU A 305 13.96 17.60 14.04
N ARG A 306 15.02 18.33 13.68
CA ARG A 306 16.37 18.11 14.24
C ARG A 306 16.54 18.93 15.52
N PRO A 307 16.79 18.29 16.67
CA PRO A 307 17.14 18.99 17.91
C PRO A 307 18.25 20.02 17.70
N GLY A 308 18.00 21.25 18.18
CA GLY A 308 18.86 22.42 17.96
C GLY A 308 18.46 23.30 16.77
N GLY A 309 17.67 22.81 15.81
CA GLY A 309 17.29 23.58 14.61
C GLY A 309 16.38 24.78 14.86
N ALA A 310 15.47 24.69 15.84
CA ALA A 310 14.49 25.74 16.16
C ALA A 310 15.13 27.07 16.61
N ALA A 311 16.30 27.02 17.25
CA ALA A 311 17.03 28.21 17.68
C ALA A 311 17.39 29.12 16.49
N THR A 312 17.74 28.52 15.35
CA THR A 312 18.14 29.23 14.13
C THR A 312 16.96 29.95 13.48
N GLN A 313 15.74 29.40 13.54
CA GLN A 313 14.55 30.04 12.93
C GLN A 313 14.10 31.29 13.70
N GLN A 314 14.06 31.23 15.04
CA GLN A 314 13.74 32.41 15.86
C GLN A 314 14.84 33.49 15.77
N GLN A 315 16.10 33.10 15.65
CA GLN A 315 17.18 34.07 15.41
C GLN A 315 17.19 34.63 13.99
N GLN A 316 16.84 33.87 12.95
CA GLN A 316 16.79 34.39 11.57
C GLN A 316 15.69 35.44 11.36
N GLN A 317 14.55 35.33 12.05
CA GLN A 317 13.52 36.40 12.04
C GLN A 317 13.95 37.68 12.78
N GLN A 318 14.99 37.63 13.63
CA GLN A 318 15.58 38.83 14.26
C GLN A 318 16.85 39.33 13.53
N ALA A 319 17.58 38.45 12.85
CA ALA A 319 18.82 38.76 12.14
C ALA A 319 18.60 39.48 10.79
N ALA A 320 17.38 39.51 10.26
CA ALA A 320 17.04 40.21 9.01
C ALA A 320 17.25 41.73 9.03
N GLY A 321 17.67 42.31 10.16
CA GLY A 321 18.03 43.73 10.32
C GLY A 321 19.54 44.04 10.25
N ALA A 322 20.43 43.05 10.14
CA ALA A 322 21.88 43.25 10.09
C ALA A 322 22.54 42.38 9.02
N GLY A 323 23.14 43.00 8.00
CA GLY A 323 23.81 42.30 6.89
C GLY A 323 25.33 42.25 7.04
N GLY A 324 26.00 41.43 6.21
CA GLY A 324 27.42 41.63 5.89
C GLY A 324 28.38 40.44 6.03
N GLY A 325 28.22 39.41 5.18
CA GLY A 325 29.34 38.58 4.72
C GLY A 325 29.89 37.49 5.67
N GLY A 326 30.85 36.72 5.15
CA GLY A 326 31.51 35.61 5.83
C GLY A 326 31.24 34.25 5.16
N GLY A 327 32.18 33.75 4.37
CA GLY A 327 32.19 32.37 3.88
C GLY A 327 33.07 31.47 4.76
N GLY A 328 32.86 30.15 4.69
CA GLY A 328 33.66 29.17 5.41
C GLY A 328 33.27 27.73 5.10
N GLU A 329 34.02 27.08 4.21
CA GLU A 329 34.14 25.62 4.20
C GLU A 329 35.21 25.22 5.23
N GLU A 330 34.97 24.20 6.05
CA GLU A 330 35.85 23.01 6.15
C GLU A 330 35.45 22.03 7.28
N GLY A 331 35.87 20.77 7.11
CA GLY A 331 36.49 19.92 8.15
C GLY A 331 35.77 19.69 9.50
N GLY A 332 35.07 18.55 9.64
CA GLY A 332 34.42 18.20 10.92
C GLY A 332 34.06 16.72 11.10
N GLY A 333 34.94 15.78 10.73
CA GLY A 333 34.70 14.33 10.74
C GLY A 333 34.60 13.65 12.12
N GLY A 334 33.82 14.19 13.06
CA GLY A 334 33.53 13.58 14.35
C GLY A 334 32.39 12.55 14.30
N SER A 335 32.36 11.60 15.24
CA SER A 335 31.31 10.57 15.31
C SER A 335 29.99 11.14 15.86
N VAL A 336 29.24 11.83 15.01
CA VAL A 336 27.85 12.21 15.30
C VAL A 336 27.00 10.94 15.32
N GLY A 337 26.39 10.64 16.46
CA GLY A 337 25.48 9.49 16.60
C GLY A 337 24.34 9.55 15.59
N SER A 338 23.90 8.38 15.10
CA SER A 338 22.87 8.32 14.05
C SER A 338 21.59 9.09 14.45
N LEU A 339 20.90 9.69 13.48
CA LEU A 339 19.75 10.57 13.73
C LEU A 339 18.72 9.96 14.71
N ALA A 340 18.44 8.66 14.58
CA ALA A 340 17.61 7.91 15.52
C ALA A 340 18.05 8.04 16.99
N GLY A 341 19.34 7.78 17.27
CA GLY A 341 19.93 7.89 18.60
C GLY A 341 20.24 9.33 19.03
N LEU A 342 20.05 10.32 18.16
CA LEU A 342 20.02 11.74 18.53
C LEU A 342 18.60 12.13 18.93
N LEU A 343 17.59 11.74 18.14
CA LEU A 343 16.17 11.91 18.46
C LEU A 343 15.79 11.21 19.76
N ALA A 344 16.24 9.96 19.99
CA ALA A 344 15.95 9.22 21.22
C ALA A 344 16.51 9.87 22.51
N ARG A 345 17.55 10.72 22.40
CA ARG A 345 18.11 11.49 23.53
C ARG A 345 17.45 12.85 23.75
N HIS A 346 16.72 13.37 22.78
CA HIS A 346 16.04 14.68 22.86
C HIS A 346 14.51 14.58 22.86
N THR A 347 13.95 13.41 22.58
CA THR A 347 12.52 13.15 22.72
C THR A 347 12.18 12.95 24.20
N PRO A 348 11.20 13.67 24.77
CA PRO A 348 10.74 13.43 26.13
C PRO A 348 10.33 11.97 26.38
N ALA A 349 10.56 11.49 27.61
CA ALA A 349 10.12 10.16 28.02
C ALA A 349 8.59 10.07 27.92
N GLY A 350 8.08 9.08 27.17
CA GLY A 350 6.64 8.92 26.96
C GLY A 350 6.05 9.70 25.78
N SER A 351 6.86 10.28 24.88
CA SER A 351 6.36 10.94 23.65
C SER A 351 7.04 10.42 22.37
N LEU A 352 6.44 10.74 21.22
CA LEU A 352 7.08 10.58 19.91
C LEU A 352 8.03 11.77 19.62
N PRO A 353 9.01 11.63 18.70
CA PRO A 353 9.80 12.75 18.21
C PRO A 353 8.92 13.73 17.43
N ARG A 354 9.27 15.02 17.46
CA ARG A 354 8.55 16.06 16.70
C ARG A 354 8.85 15.95 15.21
N PHE A 355 7.83 16.19 14.39
CA PHE A 355 7.94 16.33 12.95
C PHE A 355 8.18 17.81 12.58
N ALA A 356 8.53 18.08 11.32
CA ALA A 356 8.55 19.44 10.80
C ALA A 356 7.17 20.13 10.95
N GLU A 357 7.14 21.44 11.19
CA GLU A 357 5.94 22.18 11.63
C GLU A 357 4.68 21.97 10.75
N GLY A 358 4.85 21.97 9.42
CA GLY A 358 3.79 21.74 8.44
C GLY A 358 3.21 20.30 8.46
N VAL A 359 3.92 19.36 9.08
CA VAL A 359 3.53 17.95 9.22
C VAL A 359 3.06 17.63 10.65
N GLU A 360 3.73 18.21 11.66
CA GLU A 360 3.48 18.00 13.09
C GLU A 360 2.07 18.37 13.53
N SER A 361 1.49 19.43 12.94
CA SER A 361 0.13 19.91 13.24
C SER A 361 -0.98 19.23 12.41
N ARG A 362 -0.60 18.47 11.37
CA ARG A 362 -1.50 17.79 10.43
C ARG A 362 -1.68 16.31 10.76
N LEU A 363 -0.62 15.62 11.17
CA LEU A 363 -0.64 14.17 11.40
C LEU A 363 -1.05 13.77 12.82
N GLY A 364 -1.95 12.80 12.91
CA GLY A 364 -2.33 12.14 14.17
C GLY A 364 -1.21 11.27 14.75
N ALA A 365 -1.33 10.91 16.03
CA ALA A 365 -0.33 10.10 16.74
C ALA A 365 -0.06 8.76 16.03
N ASP A 366 -1.11 8.06 15.58
CA ASP A 366 -0.98 6.78 14.86
C ASP A 366 -0.27 6.93 13.52
N GLN A 367 -0.51 8.03 12.79
CA GLN A 367 0.18 8.31 11.52
C GLN A 367 1.68 8.56 11.74
N LYS A 368 2.02 9.34 12.79
CA LYS A 368 3.41 9.55 13.23
C LYS A 368 4.07 8.23 13.65
N MET A 369 3.37 7.38 14.40
CA MET A 369 3.83 6.04 14.78
C MET A 369 4.06 5.14 13.56
N ARG A 370 3.16 5.13 12.56
CA ARG A 370 3.33 4.35 11.30
C ARG A 370 4.52 4.84 10.47
N LEU A 371 4.74 6.15 10.39
CA LEU A 371 5.93 6.74 9.72
C LEU A 371 7.23 6.30 10.41
N LEU A 372 7.27 6.33 11.74
CA LEU A 372 8.43 5.93 12.53
C LEU A 372 8.68 4.41 12.48
N LEU A 373 7.62 3.59 12.49
CA LEU A 373 7.71 2.14 12.24
C LEU A 373 8.35 1.85 10.88
N ASN A 374 7.91 2.53 9.83
CA ASN A 374 8.46 2.36 8.48
C ASN A 374 9.90 2.86 8.36
N LEU A 375 10.27 3.94 9.07
CA LEU A 375 11.67 4.38 9.20
C LEU A 375 12.52 3.34 9.95
N GLY A 376 12.01 2.74 11.02
CA GLY A 376 12.69 1.66 11.76
C GLY A 376 12.91 0.41 10.91
N LEU A 377 11.92 0.01 10.10
CA LEU A 377 12.05 -1.05 9.10
C LEU A 377 13.11 -0.72 8.04
N LEU A 378 13.11 0.51 7.50
CA LEU A 378 14.14 0.97 6.55
C LEU A 378 15.54 1.00 7.15
N TYR A 379 15.69 1.32 8.45
CA TYR A 379 16.97 1.19 9.15
C TYR A 379 17.41 -0.27 9.27
N LEU A 380 16.52 -1.18 9.67
CA LEU A 380 16.84 -2.61 9.81
C LEU A 380 17.26 -3.21 8.46
N VAL A 381 16.44 -3.02 7.42
CA VAL A 381 16.69 -3.45 6.04
C VAL A 381 17.94 -2.78 5.45
N GLY A 382 18.22 -1.52 5.82
CA GLY A 382 19.42 -0.79 5.44
C GLY A 382 20.69 -1.20 6.20
N GLY A 383 20.64 -2.19 7.10
CA GLY A 383 21.77 -2.65 7.91
C GLY A 383 22.13 -1.74 9.09
N ARG A 384 21.32 -0.73 9.40
CA ARG A 384 21.47 0.20 10.54
C ARG A 384 20.72 -0.34 11.76
N ALA A 385 21.03 -1.57 12.20
CA ALA A 385 20.29 -2.26 13.26
C ALA A 385 20.24 -1.49 14.59
N ASP A 386 21.29 -0.74 14.95
CA ASP A 386 21.28 0.13 16.13
C ASP A 386 20.27 1.28 15.98
N ALA A 387 20.23 1.96 14.83
CA ALA A 387 19.26 3.02 14.57
C ALA A 387 17.81 2.50 14.59
N ALA A 388 17.58 1.27 14.14
CA ALA A 388 16.29 0.60 14.29
C ALA A 388 15.95 0.31 15.77
N ARG A 389 16.93 -0.07 16.61
CA ARG A 389 16.75 -0.27 18.05
C ARG A 389 16.37 1.03 18.78
N GLU A 390 17.02 2.14 18.46
CA GLU A 390 16.68 3.46 19.02
C GLU A 390 15.23 3.86 18.68
N VAL A 391 14.81 3.65 17.42
CA VAL A 391 13.42 3.89 16.98
C VAL A 391 12.45 2.96 17.71
N VAL A 392 12.76 1.68 17.89
CA VAL A 392 11.94 0.74 18.69
C VAL A 392 11.80 1.20 20.14
N GLY A 393 12.88 1.70 20.77
CA GLY A 393 12.83 2.22 22.14
C GLY A 393 11.88 3.40 22.29
N VAL A 394 11.95 4.37 21.37
CA VAL A 394 11.05 5.53 21.34
C VAL A 394 9.60 5.10 21.06
N LEU A 395 9.38 4.20 20.12
CA LEU A 395 8.05 3.68 19.79
C LEU A 395 7.42 2.91 20.95
N ALA A 396 8.16 2.03 21.62
CA ALA A 396 7.66 1.23 22.74
C ALA A 396 7.36 2.08 23.99
N ALA A 397 8.06 3.20 24.16
CA ALA A 397 7.80 4.16 25.24
C ALA A 397 6.61 5.09 24.94
N ALA A 398 6.20 5.27 23.68
CA ALA A 398 5.12 6.16 23.30
C ALA A 398 3.72 5.60 23.68
N PRO A 399 2.70 6.46 23.89
CA PRO A 399 1.37 6.03 24.27
C PRO A 399 0.76 5.07 23.24
N GLY A 400 0.28 3.91 23.70
CA GLY A 400 -0.23 2.85 22.83
C GLY A 400 0.83 2.00 22.11
N GLY A 401 2.06 2.48 21.95
CA GLY A 401 3.11 1.80 21.19
C GLY A 401 3.53 0.44 21.76
N ALA A 402 3.46 0.25 23.09
CA ALA A 402 3.67 -1.04 23.74
C ALA A 402 2.57 -2.10 23.42
N ALA A 403 1.40 -1.67 22.93
CA ALA A 403 0.30 -2.54 22.51
C ALA A 403 0.20 -2.69 20.97
N GLU A 404 1.02 -1.96 20.21
CA GLU A 404 1.02 -2.02 18.74
C GLU A 404 1.83 -3.23 18.25
N PRO A 405 1.22 -4.24 17.58
CA PRO A 405 1.91 -5.46 17.20
C PRO A 405 3.07 -5.22 16.22
N ALA A 406 3.02 -4.17 15.40
CA ALA A 406 4.13 -3.82 14.52
C ALA A 406 5.40 -3.38 15.29
N VAL A 407 5.25 -2.77 16.48
CA VAL A 407 6.40 -2.40 17.35
C VAL A 407 7.04 -3.66 17.94
N ALA A 408 6.21 -4.61 18.40
CA ALA A 408 6.69 -5.91 18.91
C ALA A 408 7.41 -6.73 17.82
N MET A 409 6.86 -6.79 16.61
CA MET A 409 7.48 -7.47 15.46
C MET A 409 8.79 -6.79 15.03
N LEU A 410 8.86 -5.45 15.00
CA LEU A 410 10.10 -4.73 14.70
C LEU A 410 11.18 -4.96 15.78
N SER A 411 10.79 -4.95 17.06
CA SER A 411 11.68 -5.27 18.19
C SER A 411 12.27 -6.67 18.09
N ALA A 412 11.43 -7.66 17.75
CA ALA A 412 11.86 -9.03 17.50
C ALA A 412 12.81 -9.12 16.29
N ALA A 413 12.49 -8.47 15.17
CA ALA A 413 13.32 -8.48 13.96
C ALA A 413 14.70 -7.81 14.17
N VAL A 414 14.74 -6.71 14.94
CA VAL A 414 15.98 -6.05 15.40
C VAL A 414 16.80 -6.95 16.33
N SER A 415 16.15 -7.83 17.09
CA SER A 415 16.83 -8.79 17.97
C SER A 415 17.34 -10.02 17.21
N MET A 416 16.56 -10.52 16.24
CA MET A 416 16.97 -11.59 15.33
C MET A 416 18.17 -11.19 14.47
N SER A 417 18.25 -9.93 13.98
CA SER A 417 19.42 -9.43 13.24
C SER A 417 20.69 -9.29 14.08
N GLN A 418 20.58 -9.39 15.41
CA GLN A 418 21.70 -9.49 16.36
C GLN A 418 22.01 -10.95 16.78
N GLY A 419 21.36 -11.94 16.18
CA GLY A 419 21.47 -13.36 16.54
C GLY A 419 20.68 -13.77 17.79
N LYS A 420 19.91 -12.86 18.41
CA LYS A 420 19.15 -13.10 19.66
C LYS A 420 17.76 -13.68 19.38
N THR A 421 17.70 -14.77 18.61
CA THR A 421 16.44 -15.39 18.16
C THR A 421 15.58 -15.90 19.32
N VAL A 422 16.19 -16.48 20.36
CA VAL A 422 15.47 -16.98 21.55
C VAL A 422 14.86 -15.84 22.38
N ASP A 423 15.57 -14.71 22.52
CA ASP A 423 15.04 -13.53 23.21
C ASP A 423 13.92 -12.87 22.41
N ALA A 424 14.04 -12.86 21.07
CA ALA A 424 13.01 -12.36 20.16
C ALA A 424 11.71 -13.18 20.25
N ASP A 425 11.80 -14.52 20.19
CA ASP A 425 10.62 -15.39 20.30
C ASP A 425 9.95 -15.27 21.68
N ARG A 426 10.73 -15.22 22.77
CA ARG A 426 10.22 -14.99 24.12
C ARG A 426 9.53 -13.63 24.28
N ALA A 427 10.01 -12.59 23.60
CA ALA A 427 9.36 -11.27 23.60
C ALA A 427 8.03 -11.28 22.83
N LEU A 428 7.98 -11.96 21.67
CA LEU A 428 6.74 -12.17 20.92
C LEU A 428 5.73 -13.03 21.70
N GLU A 429 6.20 -14.04 22.44
CA GLU A 429 5.37 -14.87 23.32
C GLU A 429 4.72 -14.06 24.44
N ALA A 430 5.52 -13.23 25.14
CA ALA A 430 5.00 -12.34 26.18
C ALA A 430 3.95 -11.35 25.63
N PHE A 431 4.17 -10.80 24.43
CA PHE A 431 3.18 -9.95 23.75
C PHE A 431 1.89 -10.73 23.45
N VAL A 432 1.98 -11.91 22.81
CA VAL A 432 0.84 -12.78 22.48
C VAL A 432 0.07 -13.23 23.74
N ALA A 433 0.76 -13.47 24.86
CA ALA A 433 0.14 -13.76 26.14
C ALA A 433 -0.65 -12.57 26.70
N SER A 434 -0.14 -11.34 26.53
CA SER A 434 -0.82 -10.11 26.99
C SER A 434 -2.07 -9.73 26.20
N CYS A 435 -2.16 -10.11 24.92
CA CYS A 435 -3.31 -9.84 24.06
C CYS A 435 -4.60 -10.41 24.68
N GLY A 436 -5.66 -9.60 24.73
CA GLY A 436 -6.97 -10.00 25.24
C GLY A 436 -7.04 -10.23 26.76
N SER A 437 -6.02 -9.84 27.52
CA SER A 437 -6.00 -9.99 28.99
C SER A 437 -6.98 -9.05 29.75
N GLY A 438 -7.53 -8.04 29.08
CA GLY A 438 -8.51 -7.11 29.66
C GLY A 438 -7.92 -6.06 30.62
N GLY A 439 -6.60 -6.08 30.86
CA GLY A 439 -5.92 -5.06 31.65
C GLY A 439 -5.90 -3.68 30.97
N PRO A 440 -5.75 -2.57 31.72
CA PRO A 440 -5.59 -1.24 31.15
C PRO A 440 -4.40 -1.19 30.17
N GLY A 441 -4.66 -0.73 28.94
CA GLY A 441 -3.64 -0.71 27.88
C GLY A 441 -3.26 -2.06 27.28
N SER A 442 -3.97 -3.16 27.61
CA SER A 442 -3.70 -4.46 26.99
C SER A 442 -4.13 -4.49 25.50
N PRO A 443 -3.33 -5.10 24.61
CA PRO A 443 -3.68 -5.20 23.20
C PRO A 443 -4.93 -6.09 22.96
N PRO A 444 -5.73 -5.83 21.91
CA PRO A 444 -6.89 -6.66 21.58
C PRO A 444 -6.46 -8.07 21.14
N ALA A 445 -7.36 -9.05 21.26
CA ALA A 445 -7.04 -10.45 20.93
C ALA A 445 -6.55 -10.64 19.47
N SER A 446 -7.08 -9.86 18.52
CA SER A 446 -6.66 -9.85 17.11
C SER A 446 -5.21 -9.38 16.90
N ALA A 447 -4.65 -8.57 17.80
CA ALA A 447 -3.26 -8.12 17.71
C ALA A 447 -2.24 -9.27 17.88
N SER A 448 -2.64 -10.43 18.41
CA SER A 448 -1.73 -11.58 18.52
C SER A 448 -1.38 -12.20 17.16
N VAL A 449 -2.16 -11.97 16.11
CA VAL A 449 -2.03 -12.67 14.82
C VAL A 449 -0.66 -12.46 14.17
N GLY A 450 -0.23 -11.21 13.95
CA GLY A 450 1.05 -10.89 13.32
C GLY A 450 2.26 -11.49 14.07
N PRO A 451 2.38 -11.24 15.39
CA PRO A 451 3.38 -11.88 16.25
C PRO A 451 3.35 -13.41 16.17
N THR A 452 2.19 -14.07 16.24
CA THR A 452 2.10 -15.54 16.14
C THR A 452 2.57 -16.06 14.78
N LEU A 453 2.24 -15.38 13.68
CA LEU A 453 2.76 -15.72 12.34
C LEU A 453 4.29 -15.57 12.26
N MET A 454 4.84 -14.52 12.87
CA MET A 454 6.30 -14.31 12.93
C MET A 454 7.02 -15.37 13.76
N ARG A 455 6.46 -15.78 14.90
CA ARG A 455 6.96 -16.94 15.68
C ARG A 455 6.91 -18.22 14.86
N ALA A 456 5.80 -18.48 14.18
CA ALA A 456 5.64 -19.68 13.34
C ALA A 456 6.66 -19.71 12.20
N GLN A 457 6.92 -18.58 11.52
CA GLN A 457 7.97 -18.48 10.51
C GLN A 457 9.36 -18.72 11.11
N THR A 458 9.66 -18.12 12.27
CA THR A 458 10.95 -18.31 12.97
C THR A 458 11.17 -19.79 13.34
N ALA A 459 10.11 -20.50 13.75
CA ALA A 459 10.15 -21.93 14.02
C ALA A 459 10.40 -22.78 12.75
N LEU A 460 9.87 -22.38 11.58
CA LEU A 460 10.16 -23.03 10.30
C LEU A 460 11.59 -22.79 9.83
N GLU A 461 12.10 -21.57 9.98
CA GLU A 461 13.50 -21.22 9.67
C GLU A 461 14.49 -21.96 10.59
N ALA A 462 14.10 -22.22 11.84
CA ALA A 462 14.80 -23.10 12.78
C ALA A 462 14.61 -24.61 12.51
N GLY A 463 13.86 -25.00 11.47
CA GLY A 463 13.66 -26.40 11.08
C GLY A 463 12.68 -27.19 11.95
N ASN A 464 11.80 -26.52 12.70
CA ASN A 464 10.82 -27.15 13.61
C ASN A 464 9.37 -26.99 13.11
N PRO A 465 8.91 -27.85 12.17
CA PRO A 465 7.55 -27.79 11.63
C PRO A 465 6.46 -28.12 12.66
N ALA A 466 6.78 -28.88 13.71
CA ALA A 466 5.83 -29.21 14.78
C ALA A 466 5.50 -27.99 15.64
N ALA A 467 6.50 -27.21 16.06
CA ALA A 467 6.28 -25.96 16.79
C ALA A 467 5.53 -24.93 15.92
N ALA A 468 5.90 -24.80 14.64
CA ALA A 468 5.19 -23.93 13.70
C ALA A 468 3.72 -24.34 13.50
N GLN A 469 3.43 -25.64 13.38
CA GLN A 469 2.06 -26.15 13.31
C GLN A 469 1.27 -25.79 14.57
N GLY A 470 1.85 -25.97 15.76
CA GLY A 470 1.20 -25.66 17.04
C GLY A 470 0.90 -24.17 17.20
N LEU A 471 1.84 -23.29 16.83
CA LEU A 471 1.64 -21.84 16.82
C LEU A 471 0.52 -21.42 15.86
N LEU A 472 0.47 -21.98 14.65
CA LEU A 472 -0.61 -21.73 13.69
C LEU A 472 -1.96 -22.35 14.09
N ALA A 473 -1.95 -23.39 14.94
CA ALA A 473 -3.16 -23.94 15.56
C ALA A 473 -3.68 -23.06 16.72
N GLY A 474 -2.78 -22.34 17.41
CA GLY A 474 -3.10 -21.40 18.49
C GLY A 474 -3.55 -20.00 18.04
N LEU A 475 -3.81 -19.78 16.75
CA LEU A 475 -4.35 -18.51 16.24
C LEU A 475 -5.77 -18.28 16.79
N ARG A 476 -5.93 -17.21 17.58
CA ARG A 476 -7.19 -16.86 18.27
C ARG A 476 -8.23 -16.24 17.36
N ASP A 477 -7.83 -15.73 16.21
CA ASP A 477 -8.72 -15.20 15.18
C ASP A 477 -9.18 -16.34 14.26
N GLY A 478 -10.47 -16.71 14.36
CA GLY A 478 -11.03 -17.84 13.63
C GLY A 478 -11.11 -17.63 12.11
N ASP A 479 -11.30 -16.40 11.64
CA ASP A 479 -11.39 -16.09 10.21
C ASP A 479 -10.00 -16.07 9.55
N VAL A 480 -8.97 -15.60 10.27
CA VAL A 480 -7.57 -15.77 9.85
C VAL A 480 -7.16 -17.25 9.92
N ALA A 481 -7.51 -17.98 10.98
CA ALA A 481 -7.17 -19.39 11.14
C ALA A 481 -7.83 -20.30 10.07
N ALA A 482 -9.04 -19.96 9.63
CA ALA A 482 -9.76 -20.64 8.54
C ALA A 482 -9.41 -20.10 7.14
N SER A 483 -8.58 -19.05 7.03
CA SER A 483 -8.18 -18.48 5.75
C SER A 483 -7.40 -19.48 4.90
N GLY A 484 -7.62 -19.49 3.58
CA GLY A 484 -7.02 -20.49 2.70
C GLY A 484 -5.48 -20.53 2.73
N ALA A 485 -4.82 -19.38 2.99
CA ALA A 485 -3.37 -19.33 3.15
C ALA A 485 -2.91 -20.08 4.42
N VAL A 486 -3.52 -19.82 5.58
CA VAL A 486 -3.17 -20.49 6.84
C VAL A 486 -3.52 -21.97 6.80
N VAL A 487 -4.69 -22.32 6.25
CA VAL A 487 -5.13 -23.71 6.07
C VAL A 487 -4.17 -24.46 5.14
N ALA A 488 -3.77 -23.89 4.00
CA ALA A 488 -2.80 -24.50 3.10
C ALA A 488 -1.44 -24.75 3.76
N THR A 489 -0.92 -23.75 4.49
CA THR A 489 0.34 -23.89 5.23
C THR A 489 0.25 -24.98 6.28
N ARG A 490 -0.81 -25.01 7.10
CA ARG A 490 -0.98 -26.03 8.14
C ARG A 490 -1.16 -27.44 7.56
N VAL A 491 -1.88 -27.61 6.44
CA VAL A 491 -1.99 -28.90 5.74
C VAL A 491 -0.61 -29.35 5.23
N ALA A 492 0.19 -28.46 4.64
CA ALA A 492 1.56 -28.79 4.21
C ALA A 492 2.48 -29.20 5.37
N LEU A 493 2.33 -28.57 6.56
CA LEU A 493 3.06 -28.97 7.75
C LEU A 493 2.60 -30.32 8.31
N TYR A 494 1.30 -30.59 8.34
CA TYR A 494 0.78 -31.92 8.70
C TYR A 494 1.30 -33.02 7.75
N GLU A 495 1.33 -32.75 6.44
CA GLU A 495 1.90 -33.66 5.44
C GLU A 495 3.41 -33.88 5.67
N GLN A 496 4.18 -32.83 5.97
CA GLN A 496 5.59 -32.93 6.34
C GLN A 496 5.82 -33.74 7.64
N LEU A 497 4.87 -33.69 8.57
CA LEU A 497 4.85 -34.46 9.83
C LEU A 497 4.30 -35.89 9.65
N ASN A 498 3.76 -36.23 8.46
CA ASN A 498 3.02 -37.47 8.16
C ASN A 498 1.72 -37.66 8.96
N ASP A 499 1.17 -36.59 9.55
CA ASP A 499 -0.10 -36.60 10.28
C ASP A 499 -1.27 -36.35 9.31
N THR A 500 -1.72 -37.43 8.67
CA THR A 500 -2.86 -37.39 7.73
C THR A 500 -4.19 -37.13 8.44
N ALA A 501 -4.35 -37.53 9.70
CA ALA A 501 -5.57 -37.34 10.46
C ALA A 501 -5.77 -35.87 10.87
N GLY A 502 -4.70 -35.20 11.32
CA GLY A 502 -4.70 -33.77 11.61
C GLY A 502 -4.97 -32.92 10.35
N ALA A 503 -4.44 -33.32 9.20
CA ALA A 503 -4.73 -32.68 7.91
C ALA A 503 -6.21 -32.80 7.49
N GLU A 504 -6.82 -33.97 7.66
CA GLU A 504 -8.25 -34.18 7.40
C GLU A 504 -9.12 -33.34 8.36
N ALA A 505 -8.90 -33.46 9.67
CA ALA A 505 -9.68 -32.76 10.68
C ALA A 505 -9.61 -31.23 10.54
N LEU A 506 -8.46 -30.67 10.15
CA LEU A 506 -8.31 -29.25 9.83
C LEU A 506 -9.17 -28.82 8.65
N LEU A 507 -9.15 -29.59 7.55
CA LEU A 507 -9.91 -29.25 6.35
C LEU A 507 -11.42 -29.39 6.57
N ASP A 508 -11.86 -30.43 7.28
CA ASP A 508 -13.27 -30.61 7.65
C ASP A 508 -13.75 -29.47 8.58
N SER A 509 -12.90 -29.02 9.53
CA SER A 509 -13.17 -27.83 10.36
C SER A 509 -13.25 -26.53 9.56
N ALA A 510 -12.38 -26.34 8.56
CA ALA A 510 -12.40 -25.16 7.70
C ALA A 510 -13.66 -25.14 6.80
N VAL A 511 -14.06 -26.30 6.27
CA VAL A 511 -15.31 -26.48 5.53
C VAL A 511 -16.54 -26.19 6.41
N ALA A 512 -16.53 -26.61 7.68
CA ALA A 512 -17.61 -26.28 8.63
C ALA A 512 -17.67 -24.77 8.93
N HIS A 513 -16.52 -24.11 9.16
CA HIS A 513 -16.45 -22.67 9.40
C HIS A 513 -17.05 -21.86 8.24
N TRP A 514 -16.59 -22.09 7.00
CA TRP A 514 -17.10 -21.34 5.84
C TRP A 514 -18.54 -21.70 5.46
N ARG A 515 -19.04 -22.90 5.81
CA ARG A 515 -20.48 -23.22 5.73
C ARG A 515 -21.34 -22.40 6.68
N SER A 516 -20.89 -22.19 7.93
CA SER A 516 -21.63 -21.39 8.92
C SER A 516 -21.81 -19.92 8.50
N ARG A 517 -20.93 -19.43 7.61
CA ARG A 517 -20.89 -18.06 7.07
C ARG A 517 -21.54 -17.94 5.67
N SER A 518 -22.37 -18.90 5.27
CA SER A 518 -23.04 -18.88 3.96
C SER A 518 -23.86 -17.61 3.75
N GLY A 519 -23.44 -16.76 2.81
CA GLY A 519 -24.05 -15.45 2.54
C GLY A 519 -23.11 -14.26 2.74
N GLN A 520 -21.98 -14.44 3.45
CA GLN A 520 -20.92 -13.43 3.50
C GLN A 520 -20.15 -13.37 2.16
N GLU A 521 -19.67 -12.18 1.80
CA GLU A 521 -18.84 -11.97 0.60
C GLU A 521 -17.56 -12.81 0.68
N GLY A 522 -17.17 -13.44 -0.44
CA GLY A 522 -16.01 -14.33 -0.52
C GLY A 522 -16.16 -15.70 0.18
N ALA A 523 -17.09 -15.89 1.12
CA ALA A 523 -17.24 -17.14 1.88
C ALA A 523 -17.51 -18.36 0.97
N ALA A 524 -18.29 -18.19 -0.11
CA ALA A 524 -18.52 -19.25 -1.09
C ALA A 524 -17.23 -19.66 -1.83
N SER A 525 -16.36 -18.70 -2.16
CA SER A 525 -15.06 -18.94 -2.80
C SER A 525 -14.07 -19.63 -1.85
N ALA A 526 -14.05 -19.20 -0.58
CA ALA A 526 -13.23 -19.82 0.46
C ALA A 526 -13.67 -21.27 0.76
N LEU A 527 -14.98 -21.52 0.87
CA LEU A 527 -15.56 -22.85 1.04
C LEU A 527 -15.22 -23.78 -0.14
N ALA A 528 -15.37 -23.28 -1.37
CA ALA A 528 -15.06 -24.06 -2.57
C ALA A 528 -13.56 -24.39 -2.69
N TRP A 529 -12.67 -23.46 -2.32
CA TRP A 529 -11.24 -23.72 -2.21
C TRP A 529 -10.94 -24.80 -1.16
N CYS A 530 -11.56 -24.72 0.02
CA CYS A 530 -11.40 -25.74 1.07
C CYS A 530 -11.88 -27.12 0.59
N LEU A 531 -13.01 -27.20 -0.12
CA LEU A 531 -13.52 -28.45 -0.70
C LEU A 531 -12.58 -29.03 -1.78
N SER A 532 -11.98 -28.19 -2.64
CA SER A 532 -10.93 -28.64 -3.57
C SER A 532 -9.71 -29.23 -2.83
N CYS A 533 -9.31 -28.63 -1.70
CA CYS A 533 -8.24 -29.19 -0.86
C CYS A 533 -8.64 -30.50 -0.17
N VAL A 534 -9.87 -30.63 0.33
CA VAL A 534 -10.42 -31.91 0.83
C VAL A 534 -10.31 -32.98 -0.24
N ILE A 535 -10.81 -32.73 -1.45
CA ILE A 535 -10.77 -33.69 -2.56
C ILE A 535 -9.33 -34.09 -2.88
N GLY A 536 -8.41 -33.11 -2.98
CA GLY A 536 -6.98 -33.36 -3.22
C GLY A 536 -6.28 -34.17 -2.12
N LEU A 537 -6.71 -34.06 -0.86
CA LEU A 537 -6.20 -34.90 0.24
C LEU A 537 -6.84 -36.31 0.22
N LYS A 538 -8.18 -36.40 0.15
CA LYS A 538 -8.92 -37.68 0.15
C LYS A 538 -8.48 -38.57 -1.02
N LEU A 539 -8.23 -38.00 -2.21
CA LEU A 539 -7.68 -38.75 -3.36
C LEU A 539 -6.27 -39.30 -3.10
N ARG A 540 -5.38 -38.54 -2.46
CA ARG A 540 -4.04 -39.02 -2.07
C ARG A 540 -4.09 -40.10 -1.00
N LEU A 541 -5.10 -40.07 -0.14
CA LEU A 541 -5.38 -41.11 0.87
C LEU A 541 -6.18 -42.31 0.32
N GLY A 542 -6.52 -42.34 -0.98
CA GLY A 542 -7.30 -43.41 -1.60
C GLY A 542 -8.80 -43.43 -1.24
N LYS A 543 -9.29 -42.42 -0.51
CA LYS A 543 -10.67 -42.30 0.00
C LYS A 543 -11.63 -41.80 -1.10
N LEU A 544 -11.84 -42.62 -2.13
CA LEU A 544 -12.55 -42.23 -3.36
C LEU A 544 -14.01 -41.79 -3.14
N GLU A 545 -14.78 -42.49 -2.31
CA GLU A 545 -16.18 -42.14 -2.08
C GLU A 545 -16.35 -40.82 -1.28
N GLU A 546 -15.46 -40.56 -0.32
CA GLU A 546 -15.40 -39.27 0.39
C GLU A 546 -15.05 -38.13 -0.59
N ALA A 547 -14.10 -38.37 -1.52
CA ALA A 547 -13.77 -37.42 -2.58
C ALA A 547 -14.94 -37.18 -3.55
N LYS A 548 -15.67 -38.22 -3.97
CA LYS A 548 -16.91 -38.12 -4.77
C LYS A 548 -17.99 -37.31 -4.02
N GLN A 549 -18.14 -37.49 -2.71
CA GLN A 549 -19.11 -36.75 -1.90
C GLN A 549 -18.74 -35.27 -1.75
N ALA A 550 -17.48 -34.96 -1.44
CA ALA A 550 -16.97 -33.59 -1.39
C ALA A 550 -17.08 -32.88 -2.75
N PHE A 551 -16.91 -33.60 -3.86
CA PHE A 551 -17.08 -33.03 -5.21
C PHE A 551 -18.55 -32.71 -5.55
N LYS A 552 -19.52 -33.57 -5.17
CA LYS A 552 -20.95 -33.24 -5.29
C LYS A 552 -21.30 -31.98 -4.50
N GLN A 553 -20.68 -31.78 -3.33
CA GLN A 553 -20.83 -30.55 -2.55
C GLN A 553 -20.20 -29.35 -3.29
N LEU A 554 -18.99 -29.47 -3.85
CA LEU A 554 -18.35 -28.43 -4.66
C LEU A 554 -19.20 -28.01 -5.88
N GLN A 555 -19.84 -28.96 -6.56
CA GLN A 555 -20.78 -28.69 -7.66
C GLN A 555 -21.97 -27.83 -7.22
N SER A 556 -22.53 -28.07 -6.02
CA SER A 556 -23.68 -27.31 -5.51
C SER A 556 -23.41 -25.82 -5.29
N TYR A 557 -22.15 -25.42 -5.14
CA TYR A 557 -21.72 -24.02 -5.03
C TYR A 557 -21.35 -23.39 -6.39
N GLY A 558 -21.55 -24.09 -7.52
CA GLY A 558 -21.31 -23.57 -8.87
C GLY A 558 -19.84 -23.46 -9.32
N VAL A 559 -18.89 -23.66 -8.39
CA VAL A 559 -17.45 -23.44 -8.62
C VAL A 559 -16.80 -24.52 -9.50
N SER A 560 -17.51 -25.62 -9.81
CA SER A 560 -17.08 -26.63 -10.80
C SER A 560 -16.78 -26.07 -12.19
N THR A 561 -17.32 -24.90 -12.54
CA THR A 561 -17.07 -24.18 -13.81
C THR A 561 -15.75 -23.40 -13.84
N THR A 562 -15.10 -23.20 -12.69
CA THR A 562 -13.81 -22.48 -12.61
C THR A 562 -12.64 -23.38 -13.03
N ALA A 563 -11.49 -22.78 -13.35
CA ALA A 563 -10.27 -23.54 -13.67
C ALA A 563 -9.83 -24.49 -12.53
N ALA A 564 -10.02 -24.09 -11.28
CA ALA A 564 -9.77 -24.95 -10.11
C ALA A 564 -10.79 -26.10 -10.01
N GLY A 565 -12.07 -25.82 -10.26
CA GLY A 565 -13.12 -26.84 -10.36
C GLY A 565 -12.85 -27.86 -11.47
N ALA A 566 -12.41 -27.39 -12.64
CA ALA A 566 -12.04 -28.23 -13.78
C ALA A 566 -10.83 -29.12 -13.47
N SER A 567 -9.75 -28.58 -12.88
CA SER A 567 -8.61 -29.40 -12.42
C SER A 567 -9.02 -30.43 -11.37
N THR A 568 -9.85 -30.03 -10.40
CA THR A 568 -10.39 -30.93 -9.36
C THR A 568 -11.21 -32.08 -9.99
N LEU A 569 -12.06 -31.77 -10.99
CA LEU A 569 -12.81 -32.76 -11.75
C LEU A 569 -11.90 -33.67 -12.57
N VAL A 570 -10.85 -33.16 -13.23
CA VAL A 570 -9.88 -33.99 -13.96
C VAL A 570 -9.19 -34.98 -13.03
N HIS A 571 -8.77 -34.53 -11.84
CA HIS A 571 -8.11 -35.39 -10.86
C HIS A 571 -9.06 -36.47 -10.30
N LEU A 572 -10.30 -36.10 -9.98
CA LEU A 572 -11.33 -37.06 -9.55
C LEU A 572 -11.68 -38.05 -10.67
N THR A 573 -11.87 -37.59 -11.91
CA THR A 573 -12.15 -38.45 -13.07
C THR A 573 -11.02 -39.44 -13.32
N ARG A 574 -9.75 -39.00 -13.21
CA ARG A 574 -8.57 -39.89 -13.33
C ARG A 574 -8.53 -40.94 -12.21
N ALA A 575 -8.82 -40.54 -10.97
CA ALA A 575 -8.86 -41.47 -9.84
C ALA A 575 -10.02 -42.47 -9.94
N CYS A 576 -11.21 -42.02 -10.35
CA CYS A 576 -12.35 -42.88 -10.66
C CYS A 576 -11.99 -43.86 -11.78
N ALA A 577 -11.44 -43.40 -12.92
CA ALA A 577 -11.08 -44.28 -14.03
C ALA A 577 -10.06 -45.40 -13.68
N LEU A 578 -9.24 -45.19 -12.63
CA LEU A 578 -8.28 -46.17 -12.12
C LEU A 578 -8.86 -47.17 -11.11
N ALA A 579 -10.03 -46.89 -10.52
CA ALA A 579 -10.62 -47.69 -9.44
C ALA A 579 -12.02 -48.24 -9.77
N ASP A 580 -12.79 -47.49 -10.55
CA ASP A 580 -14.15 -47.77 -11.03
C ASP A 580 -14.32 -47.13 -12.43
N PRO A 581 -13.96 -47.85 -13.51
CA PRO A 581 -14.09 -47.37 -14.88
C PRO A 581 -15.54 -47.06 -15.29
N ALA A 582 -16.55 -47.60 -14.60
CA ALA A 582 -17.95 -47.39 -14.93
C ALA A 582 -18.50 -46.05 -14.40
N ALA A 583 -17.96 -45.54 -13.28
CA ALA A 583 -18.33 -44.22 -12.77
C ALA A 583 -17.66 -43.05 -13.52
N ALA A 584 -16.55 -43.27 -14.21
CA ALA A 584 -15.80 -42.18 -14.86
C ALA A 584 -16.57 -41.43 -15.97
N PRO A 585 -17.31 -42.08 -16.90
CA PRO A 585 -18.06 -41.38 -17.94
C PRO A 585 -19.11 -40.40 -17.39
N GLY A 586 -19.77 -40.74 -16.28
CA GLY A 586 -20.76 -39.89 -15.62
C GLY A 586 -20.20 -38.64 -14.92
N LEU A 587 -18.87 -38.53 -14.80
CA LEU A 587 -18.17 -37.32 -14.34
C LEU A 587 -17.68 -36.47 -15.53
N VAL A 588 -17.45 -37.09 -16.70
CA VAL A 588 -16.97 -36.43 -17.93
C VAL A 588 -18.08 -35.70 -18.67
N THR A 589 -19.34 -36.08 -18.50
CA THR A 589 -20.52 -35.49 -19.18
C THR A 589 -20.77 -33.99 -18.92
N GLY A 590 -20.03 -33.37 -17.98
CA GLY A 590 -20.02 -31.91 -17.76
C GLY A 590 -18.75 -31.18 -18.23
N MET A 591 -17.82 -31.87 -18.90
CA MET A 591 -16.56 -31.26 -19.39
C MET A 591 -16.76 -30.52 -20.72
N ALA A 592 -15.81 -29.63 -21.05
CA ALA A 592 -15.69 -29.09 -22.39
C ALA A 592 -15.56 -30.22 -23.43
N PRO A 593 -16.10 -30.06 -24.65
CA PRO A 593 -16.11 -31.13 -25.65
C PRO A 593 -14.70 -31.60 -25.97
N ALA A 594 -14.56 -32.91 -26.22
CA ALA A 594 -13.27 -33.54 -26.50
C ALA A 594 -12.53 -32.81 -27.64
N PRO A 595 -11.20 -32.60 -27.52
CA PRO A 595 -10.44 -31.91 -28.56
C PRO A 595 -10.57 -32.67 -29.88
N ALA A 596 -10.76 -31.92 -30.97
CA ALA A 596 -11.04 -32.50 -32.28
C ALA A 596 -9.97 -33.56 -32.68
N PRO A 597 -10.32 -34.62 -33.41
CA PRO A 597 -9.39 -35.72 -33.71
C PRO A 597 -8.06 -35.28 -34.34
N ALA A 598 -8.06 -34.18 -35.11
CA ALA A 598 -6.87 -33.58 -35.72
C ALA A 598 -5.90 -32.86 -34.73
N ALA A 599 -6.31 -32.69 -33.48
CA ALA A 599 -5.44 -32.25 -32.38
C ALA A 599 -4.90 -33.46 -31.59
N LEU A 600 -5.73 -34.49 -31.37
CA LEU A 600 -5.31 -35.75 -30.76
C LEU A 600 -4.24 -36.47 -31.59
N SER A 601 -4.38 -36.49 -32.93
CA SER A 601 -3.38 -37.06 -33.85
C SER A 601 -2.06 -36.27 -33.96
N ARG A 602 -1.88 -35.22 -33.15
CA ARG A 602 -0.63 -34.45 -33.01
C ARG A 602 0.00 -34.58 -31.63
N LEU A 603 -0.63 -35.31 -30.71
CA LEU A 603 -0.07 -35.62 -29.40
C LEU A 603 0.72 -36.92 -29.51
N ASP A 604 2.01 -36.83 -29.22
CA ASP A 604 2.89 -37.98 -29.03
C ASP A 604 2.54 -38.65 -27.69
N LEU A 605 1.79 -39.75 -27.75
CA LEU A 605 1.31 -40.48 -26.58
C LEU A 605 2.47 -41.14 -25.83
N ASP A 606 3.42 -41.73 -26.56
CA ASP A 606 4.59 -42.40 -25.98
C ASP A 606 5.46 -41.38 -25.21
N ALA A 607 5.69 -40.18 -25.78
CA ALA A 607 6.40 -39.11 -25.08
C ALA A 607 5.63 -38.55 -23.87
N LEU A 608 4.29 -38.57 -23.89
CA LEU A 608 3.47 -38.19 -22.73
C LEU A 608 3.60 -39.22 -21.59
N GLU A 609 3.57 -40.51 -21.91
CA GLU A 609 3.72 -41.59 -20.93
C GLU A 609 5.15 -41.69 -20.38
N GLU A 610 6.18 -41.57 -21.22
CA GLU A 610 7.57 -41.45 -20.74
C GLU A 610 7.78 -40.20 -19.88
N GLY A 611 7.13 -39.09 -20.22
CA GLY A 611 7.14 -37.86 -19.43
C GLY A 611 6.56 -38.05 -18.03
N ALA A 612 5.43 -38.74 -17.92
CA ALA A 612 4.74 -39.01 -16.65
C ALA A 612 5.52 -39.90 -15.67
N VAL A 613 6.51 -40.67 -16.16
CA VAL A 613 7.35 -41.57 -15.34
C VAL A 613 8.59 -40.86 -14.78
N ARG A 614 8.93 -39.65 -15.25
CA ARG A 614 10.24 -39.04 -15.05
C ARG A 614 10.23 -37.93 -13.99
N ALA A 615 10.34 -38.34 -12.72
CA ALA A 615 10.38 -37.42 -11.58
C ALA A 615 11.43 -36.28 -11.73
N PRO A 616 11.09 -35.01 -11.41
CA PRO A 616 11.92 -33.83 -11.68
C PRO A 616 13.08 -33.66 -10.66
N GLY A 617 14.05 -34.56 -10.71
CA GLY A 617 15.27 -34.50 -9.91
C GLY A 617 16.32 -33.54 -10.44
N GLY A 618 16.18 -32.23 -10.13
CA GLY A 618 17.32 -31.31 -9.98
C GLY A 618 17.48 -30.17 -11.01
N GLY A 619 17.42 -28.93 -10.49
CA GLY A 619 18.23 -27.79 -10.96
C GLY A 619 17.64 -26.88 -12.04
N GLY A 620 16.97 -25.79 -11.62
CA GLY A 620 16.63 -24.67 -12.50
C GLY A 620 15.59 -23.74 -11.88
N GLY A 621 15.96 -22.49 -11.57
CA GLY A 621 15.06 -21.53 -10.93
C GLY A 621 14.15 -20.80 -11.93
N GLY A 622 12.85 -20.77 -11.66
CA GLY A 622 11.85 -20.01 -12.41
C GLY A 622 10.49 -20.10 -11.72
N GLY A 623 9.90 -18.97 -11.34
CA GLY A 623 8.75 -18.94 -10.43
C GLY A 623 7.41 -19.25 -11.10
N ALA A 624 6.86 -20.44 -10.85
CA ALA A 624 5.44 -20.74 -11.03
C ALA A 624 4.97 -21.68 -9.90
N ARG A 625 4.12 -21.17 -8.99
CA ARG A 625 3.53 -21.98 -7.89
C ARG A 625 2.36 -22.81 -8.42
N GLY A 626 2.68 -23.93 -9.08
CA GLY A 626 1.71 -25.00 -9.35
C GLY A 626 1.33 -25.76 -8.07
N GLY A 627 0.16 -26.41 -8.09
CA GLY A 627 -0.34 -27.24 -6.98
C GLY A 627 0.36 -28.62 -6.89
N PRO A 628 -0.11 -29.51 -5.99
CA PRO A 628 0.54 -30.80 -5.70
C PRO A 628 0.31 -31.86 -6.80
N ASP A 629 0.91 -31.65 -7.97
CA ASP A 629 0.78 -32.51 -9.17
C ASP A 629 1.66 -33.77 -9.16
N LEU A 630 2.18 -34.16 -7.98
CA LEU A 630 3.09 -35.29 -7.80
C LEU A 630 2.36 -36.64 -7.59
N ALA A 631 1.08 -36.62 -7.23
CA ALA A 631 0.40 -37.78 -6.64
C ALA A 631 0.03 -38.93 -7.59
N ALA A 632 0.07 -38.72 -8.90
CA ALA A 632 -0.52 -39.67 -9.86
C ALA A 632 0.35 -40.91 -10.16
N GLY A 633 1.67 -40.83 -9.96
CA GLY A 633 2.59 -41.96 -10.16
C GLY A 633 2.49 -42.98 -9.02
N ASP A 634 2.54 -42.49 -7.78
CA ASP A 634 2.58 -43.35 -6.58
C ASP A 634 1.25 -44.06 -6.31
N LEU A 635 0.11 -43.44 -6.64
CA LEU A 635 -1.20 -44.12 -6.61
C LEU A 635 -1.23 -45.36 -7.52
N ALA A 636 -0.61 -45.29 -8.70
CA ALA A 636 -0.53 -46.42 -9.63
C ALA A 636 0.39 -47.55 -9.13
N ALA A 637 1.38 -47.23 -8.29
CA ALA A 637 2.20 -48.24 -7.61
C ALA A 637 1.43 -48.93 -6.47
N ALA A 638 0.73 -48.15 -5.64
CA ALA A 638 -0.06 -48.66 -4.51
C ALA A 638 -1.22 -49.58 -4.97
N ALA A 639 -2.00 -49.16 -5.96
CA ALA A 639 -3.12 -49.95 -6.49
C ALA A 639 -2.66 -51.32 -7.04
N ARG A 640 -1.50 -51.36 -7.71
CA ARG A 640 -0.91 -52.60 -8.24
C ARG A 640 -0.40 -53.56 -7.17
N ALA A 641 -0.14 -53.09 -5.95
CA ALA A 641 0.24 -53.94 -4.82
C ALA A 641 -0.97 -54.59 -4.12
N ALA A 642 -2.11 -53.91 -4.07
CA ALA A 642 -3.33 -54.40 -3.42
C ALA A 642 -4.00 -55.55 -4.20
N GLY A 643 -4.08 -55.43 -5.53
CA GLY A 643 -4.81 -56.37 -6.40
C GLY A 643 -4.18 -57.76 -6.60
N LYS A 644 -3.27 -58.21 -5.72
CA LYS A 644 -2.50 -59.46 -5.91
C LYS A 644 -2.52 -60.41 -4.71
N ARG A 645 -3.72 -60.65 -4.16
CA ARG A 645 -3.99 -61.71 -3.16
C ARG A 645 -5.30 -62.46 -3.49
N GLY A 646 -5.19 -63.52 -4.28
CA GLY A 646 -6.29 -64.42 -4.65
C GLY A 646 -6.04 -65.08 -6.01
N GLY A 647 -6.26 -66.39 -6.11
CA GLY A 647 -5.97 -67.20 -7.31
C GLY A 647 -4.65 -67.98 -7.21
N GLU A 648 -4.67 -69.23 -7.68
CA GLU A 648 -3.62 -70.24 -7.44
C GLU A 648 -2.60 -70.37 -8.58
N ALA A 649 -1.61 -71.24 -8.35
CA ALA A 649 -0.40 -71.35 -9.16
C ALA A 649 -0.56 -72.13 -10.47
N MET A 650 0.27 -71.77 -11.45
CA MET A 650 0.89 -72.74 -12.38
C MET A 650 2.36 -72.33 -12.65
N ASP A 651 3.13 -73.28 -13.17
CA ASP A 651 4.58 -73.38 -12.97
C ASP A 651 5.43 -72.63 -14.01
N VAL A 652 6.52 -72.00 -13.55
CA VAL A 652 7.68 -71.57 -14.36
C VAL A 652 8.97 -71.65 -13.50
N ASP A 653 9.63 -72.81 -13.57
CA ASP A 653 11.07 -73.11 -13.40
C ASP A 653 11.96 -72.17 -12.54
N GLN A 654 12.57 -72.73 -11.51
CA GLN A 654 13.48 -72.01 -10.60
C GLN A 654 14.96 -72.18 -10.99
N GLN A 655 15.63 -71.08 -11.38
CA GLN A 655 17.10 -71.01 -11.35
C GLN A 655 17.62 -69.86 -10.46
N PRO A 656 18.65 -70.11 -9.62
CA PRO A 656 19.01 -69.20 -8.54
C PRO A 656 19.76 -67.94 -9.02
N ARG A 657 19.24 -66.76 -8.67
CA ARG A 657 19.88 -65.47 -8.96
C ARG A 657 21.11 -65.20 -8.08
N VAL A 658 22.29 -65.57 -8.57
CA VAL A 658 23.57 -65.13 -8.00
C VAL A 658 23.70 -63.60 -8.05
N LYS A 659 23.96 -62.97 -6.89
CA LYS A 659 24.18 -61.52 -6.77
C LYS A 659 25.39 -61.08 -7.61
N LYS A 660 25.20 -60.24 -8.63
CA LYS A 660 26.27 -59.60 -9.42
C LYS A 660 26.35 -58.11 -9.12
N SER A 661 27.56 -57.62 -8.81
CA SER A 661 27.82 -56.24 -8.41
C SER A 661 27.63 -55.24 -9.57
N ARG A 662 27.26 -53.99 -9.23
CA ARG A 662 27.03 -52.91 -10.21
C ARG A 662 28.34 -52.55 -10.91
N LYS A 663 28.56 -53.06 -12.13
CA LYS A 663 29.67 -52.61 -12.99
C LYS A 663 29.56 -51.10 -13.24
N LYS A 664 30.60 -50.33 -12.88
CA LYS A 664 30.73 -48.92 -13.27
C LYS A 664 30.74 -48.84 -14.81
N ARG A 665 29.88 -48.01 -15.41
CA ARG A 665 29.89 -47.77 -16.87
C ARG A 665 31.15 -46.99 -17.25
N LYS A 666 31.78 -47.33 -18.38
CA LYS A 666 32.89 -46.56 -18.96
C LYS A 666 32.38 -45.17 -19.38
N PRO A 667 33.19 -44.09 -19.28
CA PRO A 667 32.84 -42.78 -19.82
C PRO A 667 32.68 -42.85 -21.36
N LYS A 668 31.76 -42.06 -21.90
CA LYS A 668 31.58 -41.89 -23.35
C LYS A 668 32.56 -40.80 -23.82
N LEU A 669 33.48 -41.15 -24.72
CA LEU A 669 34.36 -40.18 -25.38
C LEU A 669 33.60 -39.46 -26.53
N PRO A 670 34.03 -38.26 -26.94
CA PRO A 670 33.47 -37.56 -28.10
C PRO A 670 33.66 -38.36 -29.40
N ALA A 671 32.72 -38.21 -30.34
CA ALA A 671 32.86 -38.79 -31.67
C ALA A 671 34.07 -38.20 -32.41
N GLY A 672 34.93 -39.06 -32.95
CA GLY A 672 36.13 -38.66 -33.71
C GLY A 672 37.45 -38.62 -32.91
N TYR A 673 37.43 -38.81 -31.59
CA TYR A 673 38.66 -38.84 -30.78
C TYR A 673 39.38 -40.20 -30.88
N ASN A 674 40.61 -40.23 -31.41
CA ASN A 674 41.42 -41.44 -31.56
C ASN A 674 42.71 -41.36 -30.70
N PRO A 675 42.92 -42.21 -29.67
CA PRO A 675 43.94 -41.99 -28.63
C PRO A 675 45.42 -41.96 -29.06
N GLU A 676 45.76 -42.49 -30.24
CA GLU A 676 47.15 -42.66 -30.70
C GLU A 676 47.70 -41.44 -31.45
N LEU A 677 46.89 -40.37 -31.61
CA LEU A 677 47.29 -39.11 -32.26
C LEU A 677 47.44 -37.97 -31.23
N PRO A 678 48.34 -36.99 -31.46
CA PRO A 678 48.36 -35.74 -30.71
C PRO A 678 46.97 -35.05 -30.74
N ASN A 679 46.51 -34.55 -29.59
CA ASN A 679 45.13 -34.06 -29.37
C ASN A 679 44.00 -35.04 -29.76
N GLY A 680 44.31 -36.33 -29.98
CA GLY A 680 43.38 -37.36 -30.41
C GLY A 680 42.75 -37.12 -31.79
N GLY A 681 43.40 -36.35 -32.66
CA GLY A 681 42.88 -36.01 -33.99
C GLY A 681 41.83 -34.89 -34.02
N LEU A 682 41.51 -34.26 -32.88
CA LEU A 682 40.66 -33.07 -32.84
C LEU A 682 41.46 -31.80 -33.17
N PRO A 683 40.86 -30.82 -33.88
CA PRO A 683 41.51 -29.53 -34.10
C PRO A 683 41.77 -28.80 -32.77
N PRO A 684 42.83 -27.99 -32.67
CA PRO A 684 43.13 -27.24 -31.46
C PRO A 684 41.97 -26.28 -31.11
N PRO A 685 41.69 -26.05 -29.81
CA PRO A 685 40.60 -25.19 -29.39
C PRO A 685 40.85 -23.73 -29.78
N ASP A 686 39.77 -23.07 -30.25
CA ASP A 686 39.70 -21.64 -30.60
C ASP A 686 40.41 -20.73 -29.57
N PRO A 687 41.45 -19.97 -29.97
CA PRO A 687 42.18 -19.08 -29.06
C PRO A 687 41.37 -17.85 -28.63
N GLU A 688 40.30 -17.49 -29.33
CA GLU A 688 39.38 -16.40 -28.96
C GLU A 688 38.24 -16.89 -28.04
N ARG A 689 38.26 -18.17 -27.62
CA ARG A 689 37.17 -18.79 -26.85
C ARG A 689 36.89 -18.13 -25.50
N TRP A 690 37.85 -17.39 -24.94
CA TRP A 690 37.71 -16.62 -23.71
C TRP A 690 37.05 -15.24 -23.91
N LEU A 691 37.03 -14.70 -25.14
CA LEU A 691 36.39 -13.42 -25.44
C LEU A 691 34.85 -13.55 -25.49
N PRO A 692 34.11 -12.47 -25.14
CA PRO A 692 32.68 -12.37 -25.38
C PRO A 692 32.29 -12.73 -26.82
N LYS A 693 31.13 -13.38 -27.00
CA LYS A 693 30.78 -14.04 -28.27
C LYS A 693 30.58 -13.07 -29.45
N TRP A 694 30.52 -11.76 -29.20
CA TRP A 694 30.41 -10.70 -30.21
C TRP A 694 31.75 -10.03 -30.59
N GLU A 695 32.83 -10.31 -29.85
CA GLU A 695 34.18 -9.78 -30.07
C GLU A 695 35.09 -10.73 -30.88
N ARG A 696 34.62 -11.95 -31.15
CA ARG A 696 35.36 -12.97 -31.91
C ARG A 696 35.29 -12.74 -33.41
N ALA A 697 36.37 -13.06 -34.13
CA ALA A 697 36.50 -12.93 -35.59
C ALA A 697 35.39 -13.66 -36.38
N GLU A 698 34.87 -14.78 -35.85
CA GLU A 698 33.76 -15.51 -36.49
C GLU A 698 32.37 -14.85 -36.35
N PHE A 699 32.22 -13.80 -35.53
CA PHE A 699 30.91 -13.23 -35.19
C PHE A 699 30.30 -12.37 -36.31
N LYS A 700 29.74 -13.05 -37.32
CA LYS A 700 28.89 -12.44 -38.35
C LYS A 700 27.57 -11.97 -37.73
N LYS A 701 27.50 -10.69 -37.37
CA LYS A 701 26.26 -10.01 -36.90
C LYS A 701 25.07 -10.36 -37.81
N LYS A 702 24.02 -10.96 -37.25
CA LYS A 702 22.76 -11.23 -37.97
C LYS A 702 22.10 -9.90 -38.34
N ARG A 703 22.29 -9.46 -39.58
CA ARG A 703 21.60 -8.29 -40.17
C ARG A 703 20.11 -8.61 -40.30
N ASP A 704 19.27 -7.80 -39.66
CA ASP A 704 17.85 -8.12 -39.48
C ASP A 704 17.06 -8.29 -40.78
N LYS A 705 16.34 -9.41 -40.89
CA LYS A 705 15.61 -9.80 -42.11
C LYS A 705 14.42 -8.88 -42.44
N ARG A 706 13.94 -8.09 -41.45
CA ARG A 706 12.84 -7.12 -41.60
C ARG A 706 13.18 -5.83 -42.35
N LYS A 707 14.46 -5.58 -42.71
CA LYS A 707 14.86 -4.37 -43.47
C LYS A 707 15.19 -4.63 -44.95
N ARG A 708 14.59 -5.66 -45.57
CA ARG A 708 14.77 -6.03 -47.00
C ARG A 708 13.49 -5.90 -47.85
N GLU A 709 12.39 -5.40 -47.31
CA GLU A 709 11.09 -5.29 -48.02
C GLU A 709 10.73 -3.86 -48.46
N LYS A 710 11.67 -2.90 -48.43
CA LYS A 710 11.41 -1.52 -48.89
C LYS A 710 12.32 -0.98 -50.00
N ASP A 711 13.53 -1.50 -50.17
CA ASP A 711 14.52 -0.96 -51.11
C ASP A 711 15.26 -2.05 -51.93
N ALA A 712 14.65 -2.49 -53.04
CA ALA A 712 15.22 -3.23 -54.18
C ALA A 712 14.08 -3.67 -55.14
N VAL A 713 13.34 -2.73 -55.75
CA VAL A 713 13.64 -2.10 -57.05
C VAL A 713 13.43 -3.02 -58.26
N LYS A 714 12.50 -2.59 -59.13
CA LYS A 714 12.15 -3.12 -60.45
C LYS A 714 13.20 -2.69 -61.48
N GLY A 715 13.74 -3.62 -62.28
CA GLY A 715 14.56 -3.31 -63.44
C GLY A 715 15.72 -4.28 -63.67
N SER A 716 15.54 -5.23 -64.58
CA SER A 716 16.62 -6.03 -65.17
C SER A 716 17.26 -5.30 -66.37
N GLN A 717 18.24 -5.96 -67.02
CA GLN A 717 19.07 -5.53 -68.18
C GLN A 717 20.41 -4.86 -67.77
N GLY A 718 21.59 -5.39 -68.11
CA GLY A 718 21.87 -6.70 -68.74
C GLY A 718 23.16 -6.78 -69.56
N ALA A 719 24.34 -6.62 -68.93
CA ALA A 719 25.64 -6.90 -69.56
C ALA A 719 26.69 -7.26 -68.47
N GLY A 720 27.80 -7.91 -68.84
CA GLY A 720 28.82 -8.31 -67.87
C GLY A 720 30.16 -8.73 -68.46
N LYS A 721 31.15 -8.95 -67.58
CA LYS A 721 32.61 -9.00 -67.83
C LYS A 721 33.19 -7.60 -68.16
N VAL A 722 34.47 -7.30 -67.90
CA VAL A 722 35.63 -8.18 -67.62
C VAL A 722 36.47 -7.71 -66.43
N ASP A 723 37.25 -8.64 -65.88
CA ASP A 723 38.47 -8.47 -65.05
C ASP A 723 39.61 -7.72 -65.81
N GLU A 724 40.75 -7.28 -65.26
CA GLU A 724 41.33 -7.35 -63.89
C GLU A 724 42.32 -6.16 -63.67
N SER A 725 42.86 -6.02 -62.44
CA SER A 725 44.15 -5.40 -62.08
C SER A 725 44.30 -3.86 -61.94
N LEU A 726 45.37 -3.48 -61.21
CA LEU A 726 45.99 -2.14 -61.04
C LEU A 726 45.27 -1.05 -60.22
N ASP A 727 45.28 -1.24 -58.89
CA ASP A 727 46.03 -0.44 -57.88
C ASP A 727 45.91 1.11 -57.75
N ARG A 728 46.07 1.56 -56.48
CA ARG A 728 46.58 2.86 -55.98
C ARG A 728 45.74 4.18 -56.00
N THR A 729 45.24 4.48 -54.78
CA THR A 729 45.44 5.73 -54.00
C THR A 729 44.63 7.04 -54.18
N LYS A 730 43.97 7.39 -53.05
CA LYS A 730 43.85 8.72 -52.37
C LYS A 730 43.01 9.88 -52.96
N ALA A 731 42.36 10.56 -52.01
CA ALA A 731 41.89 11.97 -52.04
C ALA A 731 40.54 12.24 -52.78
N PRO A 732 39.93 13.44 -52.68
CA PRO A 732 38.69 13.54 -51.88
C PRO A 732 37.52 14.31 -52.57
N ALA A 733 36.48 14.61 -51.79
CA ALA A 733 35.30 15.46 -52.11
C ALA A 733 35.71 16.91 -52.54
N PRO A 734 34.83 17.77 -53.13
CA PRO A 734 33.52 18.15 -52.56
C PRO A 734 32.40 18.62 -53.55
N SER A 735 31.38 19.31 -53.01
CA SER A 735 30.50 20.33 -53.64
C SER A 735 29.35 19.87 -54.57
N ALA A 736 28.23 20.60 -54.73
CA ALA A 736 27.57 21.62 -53.89
C ALA A 736 26.12 21.94 -54.40
N ALA A 737 25.40 22.78 -53.63
CA ALA A 737 24.26 23.64 -54.02
C ALA A 737 22.85 23.02 -54.27
N GLY A 738 21.82 23.74 -53.78
CA GLY A 738 20.44 23.79 -54.29
C GLY A 738 20.22 25.17 -54.96
N PRO A 739 19.12 25.93 -54.72
CA PRO A 739 17.87 25.65 -54.00
C PRO A 739 16.60 26.13 -54.79
N SER A 740 15.48 26.48 -54.11
CA SER A 740 14.24 27.16 -54.62
C SER A 740 13.33 26.31 -55.57
N ASP A 741 12.01 26.44 -55.70
CA ASP A 741 10.88 27.02 -54.90
C ASP A 741 9.56 26.31 -55.38
N ALA A 742 8.27 26.58 -55.03
CA ALA A 742 7.59 27.67 -54.32
C ALA A 742 6.24 27.25 -53.64
N LYS A 743 5.61 28.25 -53.00
CA LYS A 743 4.25 28.36 -52.39
C LYS A 743 3.06 27.57 -53.00
N ALA A 744 2.22 27.03 -52.11
CA ALA A 744 0.74 27.06 -52.18
C ALA A 744 0.12 26.97 -50.76
N GLN A 745 -1.12 27.44 -50.56
CA GLN A 745 -1.88 27.31 -49.28
C GLN A 745 -3.31 26.69 -49.51
N PRO A 746 -4.34 26.74 -48.63
CA PRO A 746 -4.80 25.50 -47.99
C PRO A 746 -6.32 25.22 -48.07
N ALA A 747 -6.75 23.97 -47.80
CA ALA A 747 -8.15 23.64 -47.48
C ALA A 747 -8.33 22.33 -46.70
N LYS A 748 -9.44 22.23 -45.95
CA LYS A 748 -10.07 21.02 -45.38
C LYS A 748 -11.58 21.07 -45.77
N PRO A 749 -12.42 20.07 -45.40
CA PRO A 749 -12.36 18.65 -45.70
C PRO A 749 -13.68 18.18 -46.40
N ASN A 750 -13.84 16.90 -46.78
CA ASN A 750 -15.19 16.35 -46.98
C ASN A 750 -15.29 14.81 -46.89
N LEU A 751 -16.49 14.30 -46.59
CA LEU A 751 -16.86 12.87 -46.46
C LEU A 751 -18.19 12.56 -47.19
N PRO A 752 -18.29 11.42 -47.90
CA PRO A 752 -19.57 10.86 -48.36
C PRO A 752 -19.76 9.37 -47.88
N PRO A 753 -20.91 8.69 -48.08
CA PRO A 753 -21.85 8.51 -46.96
C PRO A 753 -22.37 7.07 -46.73
N ARG A 754 -23.11 6.86 -45.62
CA ARG A 754 -23.88 5.62 -45.36
C ARG A 754 -25.28 5.68 -46.00
N LYS A 755 -25.83 4.53 -46.39
CA LYS A 755 -27.27 4.35 -46.70
C LYS A 755 -27.88 3.16 -45.94
N GLY A 756 -29.06 3.40 -45.37
CA GLY A 756 -30.18 2.44 -45.27
C GLY A 756 -31.41 3.12 -45.91
N LYS A 757 -32.62 2.57 -45.92
CA LYS A 757 -33.14 1.26 -45.44
C LYS A 757 -34.53 1.06 -46.10
N GLY A 758 -35.10 -0.15 -46.00
CA GLY A 758 -36.56 -0.28 -45.82
C GLY A 758 -37.44 -0.82 -46.96
N LYS A 759 -38.03 -1.99 -46.71
CA LYS A 759 -39.47 -2.34 -46.78
C LYS A 759 -39.63 -3.81 -46.35
N LYS A 760 -40.74 -4.24 -45.75
CA LYS A 760 -41.89 -3.49 -45.22
C LYS A 760 -41.83 -3.44 -43.70
#